data_AF-E6XK58-F1
#
_entry.id   AF-E6XK58-F1
#
_cell.length_a   1.000
_cell.length_b   1.000
_cell.length_c   1.000
_cell.angle_alpha   90.00
_cell.angle_beta   90.00
_cell.angle_gamma   90.00
#
_symmetry.space_group_name_H-M   'P 1'
#
loop_
_entity.id
_entity.type
_entity.pdbx_description
1 polymer ?
#
loop_
_entity_poly.entity_id
_entity_poly.type
_entity_poly.pdbx_seq_one_letter_code
_entity_poly.pdbx_strand_id
1 'polypeptide(L)'
;MELSIRSLFAAVSAVLLSLLTVIPVADAEDYDKIVHGPVDLPNGQWLNFYQKDHKVWSEMLYGDAPGVRVDDYGAAEIVAVFYLDFDKGGTKEVVVMLRDADGQHLRGYGFEGDELTKLPRLQIVLDEVAPTLTSFTVGSVRKVLSQIPPQQYRMTYDVEAVEDPAIKAIVDGSTKLKPTLVGYRNSEGSPVDVKTAVEYKLRYPLTRKDKDAQGNDRQYSLVTTFDRSGYSEEDASFVLVSVAFEADDFDWLKSGGAVIPKTGPSYDFMSMGMGSTWAGLASESHYAQGVLDGPYAAYDGRNGSVVYSGNYKQGKKVGKWMETENQAIYWEGEYLDGKKQGKWIAQSMFDEADSFGFAHYNQDVLDGPYEVYEPDYDSSTEGDKRLVAKGIYLNGVKDGEWLEADGSKGQYQKGVKQGPWVDKVTSGHFRDQVGEGAYLAGKRTGPWVFKAEDGTRTEVSYVNGLRQGESRSFDKNNLMFNVRHYEQGRLNGQSIWYSSPNVVVDIANYRQGEFDGQQMRFNPQNGELTELTSYQFNEAVTLKPSHDECIMRENPYSDDCEGVINGKNEASSSIKHGEQREYYSSGTLYKLAYYTNGAVDKEYQFDSNGRLLNLKTYKAGKEYGPSISYSTDGGYSLSRYGHQVNNRVSGPHYSFYPNGQLRSLWNYCQQEGETWNGEPYFWDNAIARCGIQREYFDNGAVSCIEDLDSNYAVDKVCYDMNGKIANEMLRIDEQHVIHKRYINGVIYSEEPGFADYSHITKGRKIYHLENPKTHGVYKSYKNGKLEYEKIYDMGKAGCLKKYDANGKQTPETASCQF
;
A
#
# COMPACT_ATOMS: atom_id res chain seq x y z
N MET A 1 -27.33 -46.83 -4.29
CA MET A 1 -28.15 -45.91 -3.49
C MET A 1 -27.69 -44.52 -3.89
N GLU A 2 -28.09 -43.95 -5.04
CA GLU A 2 -29.46 -43.64 -5.49
C GLU A 2 -30.30 -42.99 -4.39
N LEU A 3 -30.18 -41.67 -4.23
CA LEU A 3 -31.26 -40.70 -4.45
C LEU A 3 -30.79 -39.26 -4.16
N SER A 4 -31.01 -38.39 -5.14
CA SER A 4 -31.32 -36.95 -5.00
C SER A 4 -30.23 -35.91 -4.71
N ILE A 5 -29.38 -35.63 -5.70
CA ILE A 5 -28.93 -34.26 -6.03
C ILE A 5 -29.02 -34.08 -7.55
N ARG A 6 -30.09 -33.43 -8.02
CA ARG A 6 -30.18 -32.77 -9.33
C ARG A 6 -31.29 -31.73 -9.26
N SER A 7 -30.94 -30.46 -9.06
CA SER A 7 -31.57 -29.30 -9.74
C SER A 7 -31.10 -27.97 -9.14
N LEU A 8 -29.88 -27.56 -9.44
CA LEU A 8 -29.53 -26.14 -9.59
C LEU A 8 -28.45 -26.09 -10.67
N PHE A 9 -28.60 -25.17 -11.62
CA PHE A 9 -27.79 -24.97 -12.84
C PHE A 9 -28.08 -25.88 -14.03
N ALA A 10 -29.21 -25.64 -14.69
CA ALA A 10 -29.30 -25.67 -16.15
C ALA A 10 -30.56 -24.89 -16.60
N ALA A 11 -30.39 -23.64 -17.05
CA ALA A 11 -31.20 -22.99 -18.11
C ALA A 11 -30.96 -21.47 -18.13
N VAL A 12 -29.76 -21.05 -18.56
CA VAL A 12 -29.61 -19.79 -19.29
C VAL A 12 -29.39 -20.19 -20.74
N SER A 13 -30.25 -19.69 -21.63
CA SER A 13 -30.26 -19.82 -23.10
C SER A 13 -31.31 -20.77 -23.68
N ALA A 14 -32.21 -20.15 -24.45
CA ALA A 14 -33.04 -20.68 -25.52
C ALA A 14 -34.26 -21.55 -25.14
N VAL A 15 -35.40 -20.89 -24.89
CA VAL A 15 -36.65 -21.13 -25.64
C VAL A 15 -37.37 -19.79 -25.83
N LEU A 16 -37.11 -19.16 -26.97
CA LEU A 16 -38.13 -18.37 -27.67
C LEU A 16 -39.21 -19.36 -28.15
N LEU A 17 -40.48 -18.93 -28.15
CA LEU A 17 -41.70 -19.70 -28.42
C LEU A 17 -42.27 -20.50 -27.23
N SER A 18 -42.72 -19.78 -26.21
CA SER A 18 -43.97 -20.15 -25.53
C SER A 18 -45.12 -19.39 -26.20
N LEU A 19 -46.10 -20.16 -26.69
CA LEU A 19 -47.37 -19.69 -27.21
C LEU A 19 -47.90 -18.50 -26.39
N LEU A 20 -48.11 -17.36 -27.07
CA LEU A 20 -49.14 -16.42 -26.66
C LEU A 20 -50.47 -17.18 -26.68
N THR A 21 -50.84 -17.82 -25.57
CA THR A 21 -52.23 -17.76 -25.16
C THR A 21 -52.46 -16.31 -24.77
N VAL A 22 -52.87 -15.53 -25.76
CA VAL A 22 -53.58 -14.27 -25.52
C VAL A 22 -54.74 -14.64 -24.61
N ILE A 23 -54.59 -14.43 -23.31
CA ILE A 23 -55.75 -14.24 -22.45
C ILE A 23 -56.41 -12.99 -23.03
N PRO A 24 -57.65 -13.07 -23.52
CA PRO A 24 -58.30 -11.92 -24.10
C PRO A 24 -58.25 -10.80 -23.06
N VAL A 25 -57.88 -9.62 -23.54
CA VAL A 25 -58.13 -8.35 -22.88
C VAL A 25 -59.58 -8.42 -22.41
N ALA A 26 -59.81 -8.34 -21.10
CA ALA A 26 -61.13 -8.01 -20.60
C ALA A 26 -61.38 -6.56 -20.99
N ASP A 27 -61.90 -6.37 -22.20
CA ASP A 27 -62.56 -5.15 -22.61
C ASP A 27 -63.59 -4.79 -21.53
N ALA A 28 -63.83 -3.50 -21.32
CA ALA A 28 -64.76 -2.97 -20.30
C ALA A 28 -66.23 -3.42 -20.46
N GLU A 29 -66.53 -4.39 -21.32
CA GLU A 29 -67.84 -5.01 -21.58
C GLU A 29 -68.09 -6.32 -20.80
N ASP A 30 -67.16 -6.81 -19.97
CA ASP A 30 -67.22 -8.18 -19.42
C ASP A 30 -67.63 -8.31 -17.93
N TYR A 31 -68.13 -7.24 -17.30
CA TYR A 31 -68.66 -7.23 -15.92
C TYR A 31 -70.10 -6.70 -15.88
N ASP A 32 -70.96 -7.23 -15.00
CA ASP A 32 -72.33 -6.71 -14.84
C ASP A 32 -72.31 -5.30 -14.24
N LYS A 33 -71.41 -5.05 -13.27
CA LYS A 33 -71.17 -3.74 -12.64
C LYS A 33 -69.97 -3.78 -11.67
N ILE A 34 -69.43 -2.59 -11.38
CA ILE A 34 -68.61 -2.36 -10.19
C ILE A 34 -69.56 -2.30 -8.97
N VAL A 35 -69.28 -3.10 -7.95
CA VAL A 35 -70.08 -3.17 -6.71
C VAL A 35 -69.47 -2.40 -5.55
N HIS A 36 -68.16 -2.14 -5.58
CA HIS A 36 -67.48 -1.29 -4.60
C HIS A 36 -66.16 -0.74 -5.20
N GLY A 37 -65.75 0.46 -4.82
CA GLY A 37 -64.54 1.13 -5.31
C GLY A 37 -64.81 2.34 -6.22
N PRO A 38 -63.77 3.08 -6.64
CA PRO A 38 -62.36 2.83 -6.34
C PRO A 38 -62.00 3.12 -4.88
N VAL A 39 -61.25 2.20 -4.26
CA VAL A 39 -60.63 2.41 -2.95
C VAL A 39 -59.17 2.77 -3.19
N ASP A 40 -58.79 4.01 -2.88
CA ASP A 40 -57.40 4.48 -3.05
C ASP A 40 -56.43 3.61 -2.26
N LEU A 41 -55.42 3.08 -2.93
CA LEU A 41 -54.29 2.33 -2.39
C LEU A 41 -53.00 3.18 -2.38
N PRO A 42 -51.98 2.84 -1.58
CA PRO A 42 -50.64 3.41 -1.70
C PRO A 42 -50.09 3.40 -3.14
N ASN A 43 -49.08 4.23 -3.41
CA ASN A 43 -48.39 4.30 -4.70
C ASN A 43 -49.29 4.63 -5.92
N GLY A 44 -50.46 5.24 -5.72
CA GLY A 44 -51.36 5.62 -6.83
C GLY A 44 -52.16 4.45 -7.42
N GLN A 45 -52.22 3.33 -6.69
CA GLN A 45 -53.05 2.17 -7.02
C GLN A 45 -54.50 2.38 -6.53
N TRP A 46 -55.46 1.59 -7.02
CA TRP A 46 -56.80 1.50 -6.43
C TRP A 46 -57.37 0.09 -6.50
N LEU A 47 -58.23 -0.25 -5.52
CA LEU A 47 -58.92 -1.53 -5.45
C LEU A 47 -60.38 -1.37 -5.89
N ASN A 48 -60.78 -2.12 -6.92
CA ASN A 48 -62.16 -2.21 -7.40
C ASN A 48 -62.73 -3.60 -7.12
N PHE A 49 -64.03 -3.66 -6.89
CA PHE A 49 -64.78 -4.89 -6.71
C PHE A 49 -65.80 -5.03 -7.83
N TYR A 50 -65.70 -6.11 -8.57
CA TYR A 50 -66.52 -6.38 -9.75
C TYR A 50 -67.49 -7.52 -9.47
N GLN A 51 -68.66 -7.47 -10.11
CA GLN A 51 -69.65 -8.52 -10.06
C GLN A 51 -69.99 -9.03 -11.47
N LYS A 52 -70.09 -10.35 -11.61
CA LYS A 52 -70.63 -11.04 -12.78
C LYS A 52 -71.27 -12.35 -12.35
N ASP A 53 -72.46 -12.67 -12.87
CA ASP A 53 -73.18 -13.92 -12.56
C ASP A 53 -73.32 -14.16 -11.05
N HIS A 54 -73.63 -13.09 -10.30
CA HIS A 54 -73.71 -13.04 -8.83
C HIS A 54 -72.40 -13.34 -8.07
N LYS A 55 -71.27 -13.59 -8.73
CA LYS A 55 -69.96 -13.75 -8.08
C LYS A 55 -69.23 -12.42 -8.02
N VAL A 56 -68.51 -12.19 -6.92
CA VAL A 56 -67.78 -10.96 -6.65
C VAL A 56 -66.30 -11.23 -6.44
N TRP A 57 -65.48 -10.32 -6.92
CA TRP A 57 -64.03 -10.35 -6.77
C TRP A 57 -63.42 -8.97 -6.72
N SER A 58 -62.15 -8.89 -6.33
CA SER A 58 -61.40 -7.64 -6.35
C SER A 58 -60.25 -7.67 -7.33
N GLU A 59 -60.03 -6.55 -7.99
CA GLU A 59 -58.84 -6.31 -8.81
C GLU A 59 -58.17 -5.01 -8.37
N MET A 60 -56.84 -5.05 -8.31
CA MET A 60 -55.98 -3.91 -8.04
C MET A 60 -55.52 -3.31 -9.37
N LEU A 61 -55.69 -2.00 -9.54
CA LEU A 61 -55.37 -1.29 -10.76
C LEU A 61 -54.27 -0.25 -10.52
N TYR A 62 -53.51 0.04 -11.57
CA TYR A 62 -52.46 1.06 -11.57
C TYR A 62 -52.52 1.85 -12.89
N GLY A 63 -53.00 3.09 -12.84
CA GLY A 63 -53.22 3.90 -14.06
C GLY A 63 -54.16 3.21 -15.04
N ASP A 64 -53.80 3.20 -16.33
CA ASP A 64 -54.57 2.54 -17.39
C ASP A 64 -54.21 1.04 -17.58
N ALA A 65 -53.43 0.45 -16.66
CA ALA A 65 -53.02 -0.95 -16.76
C ALA A 65 -54.20 -1.90 -16.46
N PRO A 66 -54.22 -3.11 -17.05
CA PRO A 66 -55.18 -4.15 -16.70
C PRO A 66 -55.12 -4.47 -15.20
N GLY A 67 -56.29 -4.64 -14.57
CA GLY A 67 -56.39 -4.97 -13.16
C GLY A 67 -55.77 -6.34 -12.84
N VAL A 68 -55.08 -6.43 -11.70
CA VAL A 68 -54.56 -7.68 -11.14
C VAL A 68 -55.57 -8.24 -10.15
N ARG A 69 -56.06 -9.46 -10.37
CA ARG A 69 -56.98 -10.16 -9.48
C ARG A 69 -56.35 -10.37 -8.11
N VAL A 70 -56.96 -9.84 -7.05
CA VAL A 70 -56.49 -9.94 -5.65
C VAL A 70 -57.15 -11.10 -4.91
N ASP A 71 -58.48 -11.24 -5.04
CA ASP A 71 -59.24 -12.30 -4.37
C ASP A 71 -60.57 -12.60 -5.07
N ASP A 72 -61.14 -13.76 -4.77
CA ASP A 72 -62.48 -14.19 -5.15
C ASP A 72 -63.34 -14.36 -3.89
N TYR A 73 -64.44 -13.61 -3.82
CA TYR A 73 -65.36 -13.61 -2.69
C TYR A 73 -66.60 -14.49 -2.93
N GLY A 74 -66.71 -15.12 -4.11
CA GLY A 74 -67.88 -15.92 -4.47
C GLY A 74 -69.17 -15.10 -4.49
N ALA A 75 -70.29 -15.74 -4.16
CA ALA A 75 -71.60 -15.09 -4.12
C ALA A 75 -71.79 -14.25 -2.84
N ALA A 76 -71.18 -13.07 -2.81
CA ALA A 76 -71.16 -12.18 -1.65
C ALA A 76 -71.56 -10.74 -1.97
N GLU A 77 -72.03 -10.02 -0.95
CA GLU A 77 -72.22 -8.57 -0.91
C GLU A 77 -71.01 -7.94 -0.21
N ILE A 78 -70.30 -7.02 -0.89
CA ILE A 78 -69.25 -6.20 -0.25
C ILE A 78 -69.92 -5.07 0.52
N VAL A 79 -69.80 -5.11 1.85
CA VAL A 79 -70.45 -4.17 2.76
C VAL A 79 -69.64 -2.89 2.93
N ALA A 80 -68.31 -3.01 3.06
CA ALA A 80 -67.39 -1.88 3.16
C ALA A 80 -65.94 -2.34 2.98
N VAL A 81 -65.07 -1.40 2.58
CA VAL A 81 -63.63 -1.60 2.51
C VAL A 81 -62.94 -0.43 3.18
N PHE A 82 -61.99 -0.68 4.07
CA PHE A 82 -61.32 0.39 4.81
C PHE A 82 -59.93 0.00 5.31
N TYR A 83 -59.14 1.02 5.62
CA TYR A 83 -57.82 0.86 6.21
C TYR A 83 -57.84 0.68 7.72
N LEU A 84 -57.07 -0.29 8.21
CA LEU A 84 -56.77 -0.44 9.63
C LEU A 84 -55.29 -0.78 9.80
N ASP A 85 -54.62 0.01 10.63
CA ASP A 85 -53.23 -0.22 11.05
C ASP A 85 -53.23 -1.22 12.21
N PHE A 86 -52.98 -2.50 11.89
CA PHE A 86 -52.97 -3.59 12.86
C PHE A 86 -51.65 -3.67 13.62
N ASP A 87 -50.53 -3.24 13.06
CA ASP A 87 -49.20 -3.43 13.65
C ASP A 87 -48.65 -2.18 14.35
N LYS A 88 -49.36 -1.05 14.25
CA LYS A 88 -48.98 0.28 14.78
C LYS A 88 -47.67 0.79 14.21
N GLY A 89 -47.26 0.26 13.06
CA GLY A 89 -46.03 0.60 12.33
C GLY A 89 -46.25 1.58 11.18
N GLY A 90 -47.37 2.30 11.15
CA GLY A 90 -47.63 3.32 10.13
C GLY A 90 -48.16 2.79 8.80
N THR A 91 -47.87 1.53 8.46
CA THR A 91 -48.50 0.83 7.34
C THR A 91 -49.96 0.49 7.67
N LYS A 92 -50.86 0.68 6.70
CA LYS A 92 -52.28 0.40 6.87
C LYS A 92 -52.67 -0.82 6.04
N GLU A 93 -53.16 -1.86 6.70
CA GLU A 93 -53.76 -3.02 6.04
C GLU A 93 -55.17 -2.69 5.53
N VAL A 94 -55.58 -3.40 4.49
CA VAL A 94 -56.92 -3.31 3.91
C VAL A 94 -57.82 -4.36 4.55
N VAL A 95 -58.96 -3.92 5.08
CA VAL A 95 -60.02 -4.80 5.60
C VAL A 95 -61.22 -4.72 4.68
N VAL A 96 -61.67 -5.88 4.21
CA VAL A 96 -62.88 -6.06 3.41
C VAL A 96 -63.97 -6.70 4.27
N MET A 97 -65.11 -6.02 4.38
CA MET A 97 -66.32 -6.53 5.03
C MET A 97 -67.25 -7.09 3.96
N LEU A 98 -67.71 -8.34 4.14
CA LEU A 98 -68.65 -8.95 3.20
C LEU A 98 -69.75 -9.76 3.91
N ARG A 99 -70.82 -10.04 3.17
CA ARG A 99 -71.90 -10.96 3.56
C ARG A 99 -72.18 -11.98 2.47
N ASP A 100 -72.43 -13.21 2.85
CA ASP A 100 -72.87 -14.27 1.94
C ASP A 100 -73.97 -15.13 2.59
N ALA A 101 -74.25 -16.30 2.02
CA ALA A 101 -75.24 -17.24 2.55
C ALA A 101 -74.90 -17.77 3.96
N ASP A 102 -73.61 -17.80 4.33
CA ASP A 102 -73.12 -18.33 5.61
C ASP A 102 -73.02 -17.23 6.69
N GLY A 103 -73.17 -15.96 6.32
CA GLY A 103 -73.32 -14.85 7.26
C GLY A 103 -72.42 -13.66 6.95
N GLN A 104 -71.77 -13.11 7.98
CA GLN A 104 -70.90 -11.93 7.89
C GLN A 104 -69.44 -12.37 7.98
N HIS A 105 -68.58 -11.85 7.11
CA HIS A 105 -67.15 -12.20 7.06
C HIS A 105 -66.25 -10.98 6.93
N LEU A 106 -65.00 -11.15 7.36
CA LEU A 106 -63.94 -10.16 7.25
C LEU A 106 -62.75 -10.79 6.50
N ARG A 107 -62.15 -10.05 5.58
CA ARG A 107 -60.88 -10.42 4.92
C ARG A 107 -59.86 -9.31 5.14
N GLY A 108 -58.60 -9.69 5.37
CA GLY A 108 -57.50 -8.77 5.63
C GLY A 108 -56.37 -8.93 4.61
N TYR A 109 -55.82 -7.80 4.15
CA TYR A 109 -54.73 -7.77 3.17
C TYR A 109 -53.66 -6.75 3.56
N GLY A 110 -52.40 -7.06 3.26
CA GLY A 110 -51.25 -6.17 3.45
C GLY A 110 -50.38 -6.12 2.21
N PHE A 111 -49.52 -5.11 2.10
CA PHE A 111 -48.65 -4.94 0.93
C PHE A 111 -47.38 -5.79 1.02
N GLU A 112 -46.93 -6.40 -0.06
CA GLU A 112 -45.60 -6.98 -0.21
C GLU A 112 -44.97 -6.39 -1.48
N GLY A 113 -44.05 -5.42 -1.29
CA GLY A 113 -43.70 -4.51 -2.37
C GLY A 113 -44.94 -3.73 -2.85
N ASP A 114 -45.25 -3.84 -4.14
CA ASP A 114 -46.42 -3.22 -4.78
C ASP A 114 -47.64 -4.17 -4.88
N GLU A 115 -47.55 -5.39 -4.35
CA GLU A 115 -48.62 -6.39 -4.41
C GLU A 115 -49.45 -6.40 -3.12
N LEU A 116 -50.78 -6.54 -3.25
CA LEU A 116 -51.69 -6.69 -2.11
C LEU A 116 -51.93 -8.18 -1.83
N THR A 117 -51.40 -8.69 -0.71
CA THR A 117 -51.43 -10.11 -0.33
C THR A 117 -52.34 -10.35 0.87
N LYS A 118 -52.93 -11.55 0.97
CA LYS A 118 -53.79 -11.94 2.12
C LYS A 118 -52.97 -12.00 3.41
N LEU A 119 -53.63 -11.76 4.53
CA LEU A 119 -53.04 -11.90 5.88
C LEU A 119 -53.50 -13.22 6.52
N PRO A 120 -52.87 -14.37 6.21
CA PRO A 120 -53.36 -15.69 6.63
C PRO A 120 -53.43 -15.86 8.15
N ARG A 121 -52.44 -15.35 8.89
CA ARG A 121 -52.41 -15.41 10.36
C ARG A 121 -53.52 -14.59 11.01
N LEU A 122 -53.95 -13.51 10.35
CA LEU A 122 -55.05 -12.67 10.81
C LEU A 122 -56.40 -13.28 10.45
N GLN A 123 -56.48 -14.04 9.34
CA GLN A 123 -57.74 -14.55 8.81
C GLN A 123 -58.52 -15.38 9.84
N ILE A 124 -57.83 -16.21 10.63
CA ILE A 124 -58.47 -17.03 11.68
C ILE A 124 -59.12 -16.15 12.75
N VAL A 125 -58.49 -15.03 13.12
CA VAL A 125 -59.05 -14.06 14.07
C VAL A 125 -60.26 -13.34 13.46
N LEU A 126 -60.17 -12.98 12.17
CA LEU A 126 -61.25 -12.33 11.44
C LEU A 126 -62.48 -13.23 11.30
N ASP A 127 -62.29 -14.51 11.01
CA ASP A 127 -63.35 -15.52 10.89
C ASP A 127 -64.06 -15.76 12.23
N GLU A 128 -63.35 -15.63 13.36
CA GLU A 128 -63.97 -15.72 14.70
C GLU A 128 -64.68 -14.43 15.10
N VAL A 129 -64.17 -13.26 14.71
CA VAL A 129 -64.73 -11.96 15.09
C VAL A 129 -66.00 -11.65 14.32
N ALA A 130 -66.01 -11.86 12.99
CA ALA A 130 -67.08 -11.38 12.12
C ALA A 130 -68.50 -11.86 12.54
N PRO A 131 -68.71 -13.15 12.88
CA PRO A 131 -70.03 -13.64 13.28
C PRO A 131 -70.53 -13.12 14.64
N THR A 132 -69.63 -12.60 15.48
CA THR A 132 -69.97 -12.10 16.83
C THR A 132 -70.51 -10.67 16.83
N LEU A 133 -70.42 -9.97 15.69
CA LEU A 133 -70.80 -8.56 15.57
C LEU A 133 -72.31 -8.41 15.40
N THR A 134 -72.99 -7.94 16.45
CA THR A 134 -74.44 -7.64 16.40
C THR A 134 -74.77 -6.47 15.48
N SER A 135 -73.83 -5.55 15.26
CA SER A 135 -73.92 -4.45 14.30
C SER A 135 -72.73 -4.49 13.35
N PHE A 136 -72.95 -4.86 12.10
CA PHE A 136 -71.91 -5.02 11.08
C PHE A 136 -71.62 -3.72 10.33
N THR A 137 -71.00 -2.77 11.04
CA THR A 137 -70.57 -1.47 10.49
C THR A 137 -69.06 -1.31 10.63
N VAL A 138 -68.45 -0.45 9.81
CA VAL A 138 -67.02 -0.11 9.90
C VAL A 138 -66.63 0.30 11.33
N GLY A 139 -67.48 1.09 12.01
CA GLY A 139 -67.24 1.53 13.38
C GLY A 139 -67.19 0.37 14.39
N SER A 140 -68.13 -0.58 14.30
CA SER A 140 -68.15 -1.77 15.15
C SER A 140 -66.94 -2.67 14.90
N VAL A 141 -66.59 -2.90 13.63
CA VAL A 141 -65.42 -3.71 13.26
C VAL A 141 -64.14 -3.06 13.77
N ARG A 142 -63.93 -1.76 13.51
CA ARG A 142 -62.76 -1.02 14.02
C ARG A 142 -62.65 -1.10 15.54
N LYS A 143 -63.77 -1.00 16.25
CA LYS A 143 -63.80 -1.07 17.72
C LYS A 143 -63.32 -2.43 18.24
N VAL A 144 -63.69 -3.54 17.59
CA VAL A 144 -63.24 -4.88 18.02
C VAL A 144 -61.81 -5.15 17.56
N LEU A 145 -61.49 -4.88 16.30
CA LEU A 145 -60.16 -5.17 15.76
C LEU A 145 -59.06 -4.31 16.39
N SER A 146 -59.37 -3.07 16.83
CA SER A 146 -58.41 -2.22 17.56
C SER A 146 -58.04 -2.72 18.96
N GLN A 147 -58.74 -3.72 19.49
CA GLN A 147 -58.41 -4.36 20.78
C GLN A 147 -57.39 -5.49 20.63
N ILE A 148 -57.11 -5.91 19.39
CA ILE A 148 -56.13 -6.95 19.11
C ILE A 148 -54.73 -6.35 19.32
N PRO A 149 -53.82 -7.03 20.06
CA PRO A 149 -52.43 -6.60 20.19
C PRO A 149 -51.74 -6.40 18.83
N PRO A 150 -50.85 -5.42 18.70
CA PRO A 150 -50.30 -5.07 17.41
C PRO A 150 -49.29 -6.10 16.93
N GLN A 151 -49.48 -6.64 15.72
CA GLN A 151 -48.59 -7.65 15.16
C GLN A 151 -48.46 -7.48 13.65
N GLN A 152 -47.28 -7.75 13.11
CA GLN A 152 -47.04 -7.88 11.68
C GLN A 152 -47.63 -9.20 11.16
N TYR A 153 -48.88 -9.15 10.70
CA TYR A 153 -49.63 -10.32 10.24
C TYR A 153 -49.20 -10.87 8.88
N ARG A 154 -48.34 -10.13 8.13
CA ARG A 154 -47.67 -10.63 6.91
C ARG A 154 -46.57 -11.65 7.23
N MET A 155 -46.01 -11.62 8.44
CA MET A 155 -44.85 -12.43 8.78
C MET A 155 -45.20 -13.92 8.83
N THR A 156 -44.45 -14.72 8.08
CA THR A 156 -44.45 -16.18 8.10
C THR A 156 -43.20 -16.69 8.82
N TYR A 157 -43.28 -17.90 9.36
CA TYR A 157 -42.24 -18.48 10.21
C TYR A 157 -41.98 -19.92 9.78
N ASP A 158 -40.80 -20.45 10.08
CA ASP A 158 -40.48 -21.87 9.85
C ASP A 158 -41.24 -22.77 10.83
N VAL A 159 -42.47 -23.12 10.44
CA VAL A 159 -43.42 -23.93 11.22
C VAL A 159 -43.00 -25.40 11.27
N GLU A 160 -42.29 -25.90 10.27
CA GLU A 160 -41.90 -27.32 10.22
C GLU A 160 -40.72 -27.63 11.14
N ALA A 161 -39.89 -26.63 11.47
CA ALA A 161 -38.83 -26.75 12.45
C ALA A 161 -39.31 -26.77 13.93
N VAL A 162 -40.62 -26.58 14.18
CA VAL A 162 -41.20 -26.56 15.53
C VAL A 162 -41.87 -27.89 15.86
N GLU A 163 -41.33 -28.61 16.85
CA GLU A 163 -41.83 -29.92 17.25
C GLU A 163 -43.01 -29.87 18.24
N ASP A 164 -43.02 -28.93 19.20
CA ASP A 164 -44.08 -28.84 20.21
C ASP A 164 -45.42 -28.41 19.55
N PRO A 165 -46.48 -29.24 19.59
CA PRO A 165 -47.73 -28.96 18.86
C PRO A 165 -48.44 -27.67 19.29
N ALA A 166 -48.32 -27.28 20.56
CA ALA A 166 -48.95 -26.06 21.06
C ALA A 166 -48.20 -24.81 20.59
N ILE A 167 -46.86 -24.89 20.53
CA ILE A 167 -46.02 -23.83 19.97
C ILE A 167 -46.22 -23.74 18.46
N LYS A 168 -46.25 -24.89 17.75
CA LYS A 168 -46.53 -24.95 16.31
C LYS A 168 -47.83 -24.23 15.95
N ALA A 169 -48.90 -24.50 16.68
CA ALA A 169 -50.20 -23.85 16.48
C ALA A 169 -50.19 -22.33 16.75
N ILE A 170 -49.32 -21.84 17.64
CA ILE A 170 -49.13 -20.39 17.86
C ILE A 170 -48.36 -19.78 16.70
N VAL A 171 -47.29 -20.43 16.24
CA VAL A 171 -46.39 -19.95 15.19
C VAL A 171 -47.11 -19.89 13.83
N ASP A 172 -47.95 -20.88 13.51
CA ASP A 172 -48.75 -20.89 12.26
C ASP A 172 -50.07 -20.10 12.35
N GLY A 173 -50.47 -19.66 13.56
CA GLY A 173 -51.69 -18.90 13.81
C GLY A 173 -52.97 -19.73 13.98
N SER A 174 -52.90 -21.06 13.93
CA SER A 174 -54.04 -21.98 14.08
C SER A 174 -54.54 -22.16 15.52
N THR A 175 -53.82 -21.62 16.50
CA THR A 175 -54.14 -21.73 17.92
C THR A 175 -55.54 -21.22 18.26
N LYS A 176 -56.27 -21.99 19.08
CA LYS A 176 -57.56 -21.60 19.67
C LYS A 176 -57.42 -21.02 21.08
N LEU A 177 -56.20 -20.95 21.59
CA LEU A 177 -55.91 -20.39 22.90
C LEU A 177 -56.00 -18.87 22.83
N LYS A 178 -56.79 -18.26 23.72
CA LYS A 178 -56.96 -16.80 23.78
C LYS A 178 -55.93 -16.19 24.74
N PRO A 179 -54.91 -15.48 24.24
CA PRO A 179 -53.90 -14.91 25.11
C PRO A 179 -54.40 -13.68 25.87
N THR A 180 -53.67 -13.34 26.91
CA THR A 180 -53.79 -12.08 27.65
C THR A 180 -52.54 -11.25 27.44
N LEU A 181 -52.69 -9.93 27.25
CA LEU A 181 -51.56 -9.02 27.14
C LEU A 181 -50.88 -8.89 28.51
N VAL A 182 -49.57 -9.16 28.57
CA VAL A 182 -48.76 -8.96 29.79
C VAL A 182 -48.44 -7.48 29.98
N GLY A 183 -48.03 -6.80 28.91
CA GLY A 183 -47.74 -5.36 28.87
C GLY A 183 -46.73 -4.99 27.79
N TYR A 184 -46.34 -3.72 27.73
CA TYR A 184 -45.43 -3.16 26.74
C TYR A 184 -44.18 -2.55 27.39
N ARG A 185 -43.02 -2.62 26.72
CA ARG A 185 -41.75 -2.06 27.19
C ARG A 185 -41.02 -1.23 26.14
N ASN A 186 -40.27 -0.23 26.60
CA ASN A 186 -39.28 0.48 25.78
C ASN A 186 -37.92 -0.24 25.80
N SER A 187 -36.94 0.29 25.07
CA SER A 187 -35.58 -0.25 24.99
C SER A 187 -34.81 -0.28 26.32
N GLU A 188 -35.27 0.48 27.32
CA GLU A 188 -34.71 0.49 28.68
C GLU A 188 -35.38 -0.55 29.60
N GLY A 189 -36.34 -1.33 29.09
CA GLY A 189 -37.11 -2.31 29.87
C GLY A 189 -38.16 -1.67 30.79
N SER A 190 -38.51 -0.40 30.58
CA SER A 190 -39.53 0.29 31.36
C SER A 190 -40.92 0.11 30.76
N PRO A 191 -41.98 -0.04 31.59
CA PRO A 191 -43.35 -0.10 31.10
C PRO A 191 -43.75 1.18 30.37
N VAL A 192 -44.29 1.06 29.16
CA VAL A 192 -44.72 2.19 28.33
C VAL A 192 -46.06 1.91 27.64
N ASP A 193 -46.59 2.89 26.92
CA ASP A 193 -47.73 2.67 26.04
C ASP A 193 -47.29 2.05 24.70
N VAL A 194 -48.24 1.46 23.98
CA VAL A 194 -47.99 0.74 22.72
C VAL A 194 -47.26 1.56 21.65
N LYS A 195 -47.38 2.91 21.63
CA LYS A 195 -46.77 3.73 20.58
C LYS A 195 -45.26 3.84 20.72
N THR A 196 -44.77 3.84 21.95
CA THR A 196 -43.34 3.99 22.29
C THR A 196 -42.67 2.66 22.65
N ALA A 197 -43.44 1.58 22.62
CA ALA A 197 -42.97 0.25 22.90
C ALA A 197 -42.07 -0.30 21.79
N VAL A 198 -41.05 -1.07 22.20
CA VAL A 198 -40.19 -1.87 21.34
C VAL A 198 -40.37 -3.37 21.60
N GLU A 199 -41.03 -3.76 22.69
CA GLU A 199 -41.29 -5.16 23.04
C GLU A 199 -42.67 -5.29 23.71
N TYR A 200 -43.39 -6.38 23.45
CA TYR A 200 -44.53 -6.80 24.27
C TYR A 200 -44.65 -8.33 24.37
N LYS A 201 -45.41 -8.78 25.36
CA LYS A 201 -45.65 -10.22 25.59
C LYS A 201 -47.12 -10.59 25.67
N LEU A 202 -47.45 -11.76 25.13
CA LEU A 202 -48.77 -12.38 25.27
C LEU A 202 -48.65 -13.68 26.06
N ARG A 203 -49.51 -13.85 27.06
CA ARG A 203 -49.58 -15.05 27.90
C ARG A 203 -50.79 -15.89 27.55
N TYR A 204 -50.56 -17.14 27.17
CA TYR A 204 -51.60 -18.09 26.81
C TYR A 204 -52.06 -18.91 28.02
N PRO A 205 -53.33 -19.32 28.08
CA PRO A 205 -53.88 -20.16 29.16
C PRO A 205 -53.44 -21.63 29.04
N LEU A 206 -52.16 -21.86 28.79
CA LEU A 206 -51.53 -23.17 28.73
C LEU A 206 -50.37 -23.18 29.72
N THR A 207 -50.52 -23.95 30.80
CA THR A 207 -49.60 -23.94 31.94
C THR A 207 -48.88 -25.27 32.11
N ARG A 208 -47.68 -25.21 32.68
CA ARG A 208 -46.88 -26.36 33.13
C ARG A 208 -46.40 -26.10 34.57
N LYS A 209 -46.21 -27.17 35.34
CA LYS A 209 -45.62 -27.12 36.69
C LYS A 209 -44.32 -27.88 36.67
N ASP A 210 -43.24 -27.18 37.01
CA ASP A 210 -41.89 -27.74 37.06
C ASP A 210 -41.16 -27.26 38.31
N LYS A 211 -40.02 -27.88 38.60
CA LYS A 211 -39.15 -27.46 39.71
C LYS A 211 -38.35 -26.22 39.34
N ASP A 212 -38.24 -25.28 40.28
CA ASP A 212 -37.29 -24.17 40.19
C ASP A 212 -35.86 -24.61 40.58
N ALA A 213 -34.91 -23.67 40.55
CA ALA A 213 -33.52 -23.89 40.95
C ALA A 213 -33.36 -24.32 42.43
N GLN A 214 -34.35 -24.03 43.27
CA GLN A 214 -34.39 -24.40 44.70
C GLN A 214 -35.16 -25.72 44.94
N GLY A 215 -35.72 -26.34 43.90
CA GLY A 215 -36.50 -27.58 43.99
C GLY A 215 -37.96 -27.39 44.40
N ASN A 216 -38.46 -26.16 44.45
CA ASN A 216 -39.86 -25.86 44.74
C ASN A 216 -40.71 -25.99 43.48
N ASP A 217 -41.98 -26.33 43.64
CA ASP A 217 -42.93 -26.32 42.51
C ASP A 217 -43.19 -24.87 42.08
N ARG A 218 -42.97 -24.60 40.79
CA ARG A 218 -43.23 -23.31 40.17
C ARG A 218 -44.12 -23.50 38.95
N GLN A 219 -45.01 -22.54 38.73
CA GLN A 219 -45.94 -22.56 37.61
C GLN A 219 -45.41 -21.68 36.48
N TYR A 220 -45.53 -22.19 35.25
CA TYR A 220 -45.09 -21.54 34.03
C TYR A 220 -46.25 -21.51 33.02
N SER A 221 -46.40 -20.41 32.29
CA SER A 221 -47.36 -20.28 31.20
C SER A 221 -46.63 -20.15 29.87
N LEU A 222 -47.25 -20.63 28.80
CA LEU A 222 -46.75 -20.39 27.45
C LEU A 222 -46.87 -18.90 27.12
N VAL A 223 -45.76 -18.28 26.72
CA VAL A 223 -45.64 -16.85 26.43
C VAL A 223 -45.01 -16.67 25.07
N THR A 224 -45.56 -15.73 24.29
CA THR A 224 -44.92 -15.21 23.09
C THR A 224 -44.35 -13.83 23.36
N THR A 225 -43.17 -13.59 22.83
CA THR A 225 -42.49 -12.29 22.88
C THR A 225 -42.44 -11.71 21.48
N PHE A 226 -42.81 -10.44 21.36
CA PHE A 226 -42.81 -9.70 20.12
C PHE A 226 -41.92 -8.48 20.25
N ASP A 227 -41.01 -8.31 19.30
CA ASP A 227 -40.13 -7.15 19.23
C ASP A 227 -40.50 -6.28 18.04
N ARG A 228 -40.32 -4.98 18.18
CA ARG A 228 -40.53 -4.01 17.12
C ARG A 228 -39.29 -3.95 16.23
N SER A 229 -39.45 -4.37 14.97
CA SER A 229 -38.39 -4.43 13.96
C SER A 229 -38.75 -3.51 12.78
N GLY A 230 -37.81 -2.69 12.31
CA GLY A 230 -38.05 -1.70 11.23
C GLY A 230 -36.77 -1.10 10.63
N TYR A 231 -36.91 -0.55 9.41
CA TYR A 231 -35.87 0.18 8.65
C TYR A 231 -35.71 1.64 9.09
N SER A 232 -36.80 2.22 9.61
CA SER A 232 -36.93 3.60 10.08
C SER A 232 -37.87 3.63 11.29
N GLU A 233 -37.86 4.69 12.09
CA GLU A 233 -38.81 4.85 13.22
C GLU A 233 -40.28 4.92 12.77
N GLU A 234 -40.54 5.24 11.50
CA GLU A 234 -41.89 5.42 10.95
C GLU A 234 -42.54 4.10 10.46
N ASP A 235 -41.74 3.07 10.14
CA ASP A 235 -42.20 1.79 9.55
C ASP A 235 -41.97 0.56 10.46
N ALA A 236 -41.70 0.77 11.76
CA ALA A 236 -41.35 -0.31 12.66
C ALA A 236 -42.58 -1.07 13.19
N SER A 237 -42.63 -2.39 12.96
CA SER A 237 -43.76 -3.27 13.30
C SER A 237 -43.35 -4.39 14.25
N PHE A 238 -44.29 -4.93 15.01
CA PHE A 238 -44.02 -6.03 15.95
C PHE A 238 -43.97 -7.40 15.26
N VAL A 239 -42.88 -8.14 15.45
CA VAL A 239 -42.66 -9.49 14.92
C VAL A 239 -42.46 -10.47 16.08
N LEU A 240 -42.93 -11.71 15.92
CA LEU A 240 -42.74 -12.76 16.92
C LEU A 240 -41.25 -13.14 16.95
N VAL A 241 -40.61 -13.03 18.09
CA VAL A 241 -39.18 -13.34 18.24
C VAL A 241 -38.92 -14.52 19.17
N SER A 242 -39.87 -14.87 20.03
CA SER A 242 -39.69 -15.99 20.97
C SER A 242 -41.03 -16.61 21.38
N VAL A 243 -41.03 -17.93 21.56
CA VAL A 243 -42.12 -18.68 22.19
C VAL A 243 -41.53 -19.63 23.25
N ALA A 244 -41.92 -19.47 24.51
CA ALA A 244 -41.38 -20.26 25.63
C ALA A 244 -42.36 -20.37 26.80
N PHE A 245 -42.19 -21.37 27.67
CA PHE A 245 -42.88 -21.39 28.97
C PHE A 245 -42.11 -20.53 29.98
N GLU A 246 -42.72 -19.42 30.40
CA GLU A 246 -42.14 -18.44 31.33
C GLU A 246 -42.85 -18.49 32.69
N ALA A 247 -42.11 -18.25 33.77
CA ALA A 247 -42.64 -18.30 35.13
C ALA A 247 -43.76 -17.28 35.38
N ASP A 248 -44.87 -17.74 35.97
CA ASP A 248 -46.09 -16.93 36.13
C ASP A 248 -45.91 -15.77 37.13
N ASP A 249 -45.12 -16.02 38.17
CA ASP A 249 -44.83 -15.13 39.30
C ASP A 249 -43.71 -14.13 39.02
N PHE A 250 -43.10 -14.18 37.82
CA PHE A 250 -42.09 -13.22 37.40
C PHE A 250 -42.75 -11.94 36.89
N ASP A 251 -42.56 -10.83 37.61
CA ASP A 251 -43.04 -9.50 37.18
C ASP A 251 -42.10 -8.98 36.08
N TRP A 252 -42.34 -9.45 34.85
CA TRP A 252 -41.57 -9.04 33.68
C TRP A 252 -41.51 -7.54 33.61
N LEU A 253 -42.63 -6.80 33.69
CA LEU A 253 -42.66 -5.33 33.56
C LEU A 253 -41.71 -4.57 34.51
N LYS A 254 -41.45 -5.08 35.71
CA LYS A 254 -40.56 -4.44 36.70
C LYS A 254 -39.15 -5.06 36.78
N SER A 255 -38.84 -6.01 35.91
CA SER A 255 -37.59 -6.80 36.01
C SER A 255 -36.30 -6.06 35.62
N GLY A 256 -36.37 -4.89 34.97
CA GLY A 256 -35.19 -4.14 34.53
C GLY A 256 -34.23 -4.94 33.63
N GLY A 257 -34.75 -5.90 32.86
CA GLY A 257 -33.95 -6.79 32.01
C GLY A 257 -33.46 -8.08 32.68
N ALA A 258 -33.87 -8.39 33.92
CA ALA A 258 -33.53 -9.67 34.54
C ALA A 258 -34.07 -10.87 33.73
N VAL A 259 -33.27 -11.94 33.66
CA VAL A 259 -33.58 -13.16 32.91
C VAL A 259 -34.81 -13.84 33.52
N ILE A 260 -35.79 -14.11 32.66
CA ILE A 260 -37.03 -14.77 33.05
C ILE A 260 -36.77 -16.27 33.19
N PRO A 261 -37.11 -16.90 34.32
CA PRO A 261 -37.03 -18.35 34.45
C PRO A 261 -37.94 -19.03 33.44
N LYS A 262 -37.35 -19.89 32.60
CA LYS A 262 -38.04 -20.70 31.59
C LYS A 262 -38.08 -22.19 31.98
N THR A 263 -38.99 -22.94 31.36
CA THR A 263 -39.01 -24.42 31.42
C THR A 263 -39.40 -25.02 30.07
N GLY A 264 -39.00 -26.26 29.80
CA GLY A 264 -39.34 -26.97 28.56
C GLY A 264 -38.72 -26.32 27.31
N PRO A 265 -39.32 -26.54 26.13
CA PRO A 265 -38.81 -26.01 24.88
C PRO A 265 -39.04 -24.49 24.76
N SER A 266 -38.09 -23.83 24.12
CA SER A 266 -38.07 -22.40 23.77
C SER A 266 -37.57 -22.28 22.34
N TYR A 267 -38.33 -21.58 21.51
CA TYR A 267 -37.98 -21.32 20.11
C TYR A 267 -37.81 -19.83 19.91
N ASP A 268 -36.67 -19.43 19.38
CA ASP A 268 -36.36 -18.04 19.06
C ASP A 268 -36.28 -17.88 17.53
N PHE A 269 -36.84 -16.79 17.01
CA PHE A 269 -36.96 -16.53 15.57
C PHE A 269 -36.21 -15.27 15.18
N MET A 270 -35.65 -15.25 13.98
CA MET A 270 -34.93 -14.11 13.42
C MET A 270 -35.54 -13.69 12.09
N SER A 271 -35.98 -12.43 12.02
CA SER A 271 -36.40 -11.81 10.76
C SER A 271 -35.17 -11.50 9.89
N MET A 272 -35.31 -11.70 8.58
CA MET A 272 -34.22 -11.51 7.60
C MET A 272 -33.88 -10.05 7.29
N GLY A 273 -34.63 -9.10 7.85
CA GLY A 273 -34.57 -7.72 7.39
C GLY A 273 -34.89 -7.62 5.89
N MET A 274 -34.78 -6.41 5.37
CA MET A 274 -34.86 -5.97 3.97
C MET A 274 -36.22 -6.18 3.32
N GLY A 275 -37.29 -5.88 4.06
CA GLY A 275 -38.66 -6.02 3.56
C GLY A 275 -39.13 -7.48 3.46
N SER A 276 -38.36 -8.45 3.98
CA SER A 276 -38.75 -9.84 4.03
C SER A 276 -39.97 -10.06 4.95
N THR A 277 -40.93 -10.82 4.46
CA THR A 277 -42.12 -11.30 5.18
C THR A 277 -41.90 -12.67 5.82
N TRP A 278 -40.64 -13.12 5.93
CA TRP A 278 -40.29 -14.41 6.51
C TRP A 278 -39.26 -14.28 7.65
N ALA A 279 -39.45 -15.09 8.70
CA ALA A 279 -38.55 -15.21 9.84
C ALA A 279 -38.16 -16.68 10.05
N GLY A 280 -36.85 -16.96 9.98
CA GLY A 280 -36.29 -18.28 10.20
C GLY A 280 -36.17 -18.62 11.69
N LEU A 281 -36.16 -19.92 12.00
CA LEU A 281 -35.78 -20.39 13.33
C LEU A 281 -34.32 -20.01 13.59
N ALA A 282 -34.07 -19.26 14.66
CA ALA A 282 -32.74 -18.82 15.05
C ALA A 282 -32.11 -19.78 16.07
N SER A 283 -32.92 -20.26 17.02
CA SER A 283 -32.50 -21.32 17.93
C SER A 283 -33.67 -22.08 18.53
N GLU A 284 -33.40 -23.35 18.84
CA GLU A 284 -34.22 -24.19 19.72
C GLU A 284 -33.41 -24.50 20.97
N SER A 285 -34.05 -24.30 22.13
CA SER A 285 -33.44 -24.47 23.43
C SER A 285 -34.37 -25.23 24.37
N HIS A 286 -33.80 -26.09 25.22
CA HIS A 286 -34.55 -26.73 26.30
C HIS A 286 -34.10 -26.22 27.67
N TYR A 287 -35.07 -25.90 28.54
CA TYR A 287 -34.85 -25.37 29.88
C TYR A 287 -35.37 -26.32 30.95
N ALA A 288 -34.64 -26.44 32.05
CA ALA A 288 -35.13 -26.99 33.30
C ALA A 288 -34.63 -26.13 34.46
N GLN A 289 -35.45 -25.92 35.49
CA GLN A 289 -35.09 -25.12 36.66
C GLN A 289 -34.62 -23.69 36.33
N GLY A 290 -35.07 -23.13 35.20
CA GLY A 290 -34.72 -21.78 34.76
C GLY A 290 -33.39 -21.65 34.02
N VAL A 291 -32.66 -22.75 33.76
CA VAL A 291 -31.39 -22.76 33.02
C VAL A 291 -31.46 -23.73 31.84
N LEU A 292 -30.56 -23.58 30.87
CA LEU A 292 -30.43 -24.53 29.75
C LEU A 292 -30.09 -25.93 30.28
N ASP A 293 -30.93 -26.92 29.99
CA ASP A 293 -30.75 -28.31 30.38
C ASP A 293 -31.51 -29.19 29.38
N GLY A 294 -30.77 -29.86 28.50
CA GLY A 294 -31.32 -30.61 27.37
C GLY A 294 -30.72 -30.18 26.01
N PRO A 295 -31.38 -30.56 24.89
CA PRO A 295 -30.91 -30.25 23.56
C PRO A 295 -30.92 -28.75 23.28
N TYR A 296 -29.94 -28.32 22.48
CA TYR A 296 -29.81 -26.97 21.97
C TYR A 296 -29.32 -27.00 20.53
N ALA A 297 -29.94 -26.19 19.68
CA ALA A 297 -29.48 -25.96 18.31
C ALA A 297 -29.67 -24.49 17.97
N ALA A 298 -28.68 -23.90 17.30
CA ALA A 298 -28.74 -22.57 16.71
C ALA A 298 -28.53 -22.68 15.20
N TYR A 299 -29.23 -21.87 14.44
CA TYR A 299 -29.31 -21.95 12.99
C TYR A 299 -28.99 -20.59 12.35
N ASP A 300 -28.44 -20.61 11.13
CA ASP A 300 -28.38 -19.42 10.30
C ASP A 300 -29.79 -19.14 9.78
N GLY A 301 -30.40 -18.08 10.31
CA GLY A 301 -31.78 -17.74 10.01
C GLY A 301 -32.07 -17.51 8.52
N ARG A 302 -31.06 -17.38 7.64
CA ARG A 302 -31.24 -17.19 6.18
C ARG A 302 -31.44 -18.49 5.41
N ASN A 303 -30.81 -19.58 5.86
CA ASN A 303 -30.78 -20.84 5.11
C ASN A 303 -31.10 -22.07 5.97
N GLY A 304 -31.37 -21.89 7.27
CA GLY A 304 -31.70 -22.98 8.19
C GLY A 304 -30.53 -23.92 8.52
N SER A 305 -29.30 -23.59 8.11
CA SER A 305 -28.14 -24.42 8.39
C SER A 305 -27.77 -24.34 9.87
N VAL A 306 -27.46 -25.48 10.49
CA VAL A 306 -27.04 -25.53 11.90
C VAL A 306 -25.68 -24.85 12.05
N VAL A 307 -25.56 -23.94 13.01
CA VAL A 307 -24.34 -23.20 13.37
C VAL A 307 -23.72 -23.78 14.65
N TYR A 308 -24.58 -24.12 15.61
CA TYR A 308 -24.16 -24.79 16.85
C TYR A 308 -25.20 -25.82 17.23
N SER A 309 -24.79 -27.01 17.65
CA SER A 309 -25.72 -27.95 18.26
C SER A 309 -25.04 -28.82 19.31
N GLY A 310 -25.82 -29.22 20.31
CA GLY A 310 -25.34 -30.08 21.39
C GLY A 310 -26.32 -30.13 22.55
N ASN A 311 -25.82 -30.53 23.71
CA ASN A 311 -26.62 -30.61 24.92
C ASN A 311 -26.06 -29.71 26.03
N TYR A 312 -26.95 -29.11 26.80
CA TYR A 312 -26.64 -28.45 28.04
C TYR A 312 -27.03 -29.31 29.24
N LYS A 313 -26.28 -29.17 30.34
CA LYS A 313 -26.67 -29.63 31.67
C LYS A 313 -26.43 -28.51 32.66
N GLN A 314 -27.47 -28.06 33.35
CA GLN A 314 -27.39 -26.98 34.35
C GLN A 314 -26.65 -25.73 33.83
N GLY A 315 -26.97 -25.30 32.60
CA GLY A 315 -26.39 -24.13 31.95
C GLY A 315 -25.00 -24.33 31.33
N LYS A 316 -24.41 -25.53 31.42
CA LYS A 316 -23.08 -25.82 30.84
C LYS A 316 -23.18 -26.78 29.66
N LYS A 317 -22.41 -26.53 28.61
CA LYS A 317 -22.25 -27.45 27.47
C LYS A 317 -21.72 -28.80 27.97
N VAL A 318 -22.34 -29.90 27.56
CA VAL A 318 -21.93 -31.27 27.88
C VAL A 318 -22.08 -32.21 26.68
N GLY A 319 -21.26 -33.26 26.63
CA GLY A 319 -21.34 -34.29 25.61
C GLY A 319 -20.88 -33.78 24.25
N LYS A 320 -21.38 -34.38 23.17
CA LYS A 320 -20.99 -34.01 21.81
C LYS A 320 -21.58 -32.66 21.41
N TRP A 321 -20.76 -31.86 20.76
CA TRP A 321 -21.10 -30.57 20.21
C TRP A 321 -20.57 -30.43 18.79
N MET A 322 -21.34 -29.74 17.95
CA MET A 322 -20.93 -29.25 16.65
C MET A 322 -20.89 -27.71 16.70
N GLU A 323 -19.82 -27.12 16.16
CA GLU A 323 -19.59 -25.68 16.11
C GLU A 323 -19.04 -25.26 14.74
N THR A 324 -19.80 -24.48 13.99
CA THR A 324 -19.39 -23.98 12.68
C THR A 324 -18.33 -22.89 12.83
N GLU A 325 -17.19 -23.04 12.15
CA GLU A 325 -16.11 -22.04 12.11
C GLU A 325 -16.34 -21.01 10.99
N ASN A 326 -16.76 -21.49 9.82
CA ASN A 326 -17.08 -20.68 8.65
C ASN A 326 -18.06 -21.43 7.74
N GLN A 327 -18.40 -20.87 6.58
CA GLN A 327 -19.37 -21.48 5.65
C GLN A 327 -18.94 -22.84 5.08
N ALA A 328 -17.66 -23.22 5.22
CA ALA A 328 -17.10 -24.46 4.68
C ALA A 328 -16.69 -25.47 5.77
N ILE A 329 -16.45 -25.06 7.01
CA ILE A 329 -15.89 -25.93 8.07
C ILE A 329 -16.71 -25.83 9.35
N TYR A 330 -16.99 -27.00 9.94
CA TYR A 330 -17.44 -27.12 11.32
C TYR A 330 -16.53 -28.03 12.14
N TRP A 331 -16.58 -27.84 13.46
CA TRP A 331 -15.83 -28.59 14.45
C TRP A 331 -16.76 -29.45 15.30
N GLU A 332 -16.43 -30.72 15.43
CA GLU A 332 -17.13 -31.65 16.32
C GLU A 332 -16.23 -32.16 17.44
N GLY A 333 -16.71 -32.15 18.67
CA GLY A 333 -15.99 -32.72 19.79
C GLY A 333 -16.82 -32.78 21.06
N GLU A 334 -16.16 -33.08 22.17
CA GLU A 334 -16.82 -33.21 23.46
C GLU A 334 -16.60 -31.98 24.35
N TYR A 335 -17.67 -31.59 25.01
CA TYR A 335 -17.65 -30.68 26.15
C TYR A 335 -17.79 -31.46 27.46
N LEU A 336 -16.92 -31.16 28.42
CA LEU A 336 -17.01 -31.63 29.79
C LEU A 336 -17.09 -30.43 30.74
N ASP A 337 -18.23 -30.30 31.41
CA ASP A 337 -18.52 -29.22 32.37
C ASP A 337 -18.31 -27.81 31.79
N GLY A 338 -18.73 -27.60 30.54
CA GLY A 338 -18.65 -26.33 29.84
C GLY A 338 -17.32 -26.06 29.12
N LYS A 339 -16.36 -26.99 29.16
CA LYS A 339 -15.04 -26.84 28.50
C LYS A 339 -14.78 -27.91 27.45
N LYS A 340 -14.11 -27.55 26.35
CA LYS A 340 -13.66 -28.48 25.30
C LYS A 340 -12.72 -29.52 25.90
N GLN A 341 -13.00 -30.78 25.59
CA GLN A 341 -12.27 -31.94 26.11
C GLN A 341 -12.06 -32.97 25.00
N GLY A 342 -10.90 -33.63 25.02
CA GLY A 342 -10.59 -34.72 24.11
C GLY A 342 -10.36 -34.24 22.68
N LYS A 343 -10.62 -35.13 21.71
CA LYS A 343 -10.40 -34.87 20.29
C LYS A 343 -11.57 -34.10 19.70
N TRP A 344 -11.24 -33.01 19.03
CA TRP A 344 -12.11 -32.18 18.22
C TRP A 344 -11.71 -32.35 16.75
N ILE A 345 -12.67 -32.57 15.85
CA ILE A 345 -12.45 -32.88 14.44
C ILE A 345 -13.04 -31.75 13.60
N ALA A 346 -12.27 -31.22 12.65
CA ALA A 346 -12.74 -30.28 11.65
C ALA A 346 -13.20 -31.05 10.41
N GLN A 347 -14.42 -30.77 9.93
CA GLN A 347 -15.06 -31.43 8.80
C GLN A 347 -15.69 -30.42 7.85
N SER A 348 -15.86 -30.81 6.59
CA SER A 348 -16.52 -30.02 5.57
C SER A 348 -18.02 -29.90 5.83
N MET A 349 -18.57 -28.70 5.67
CA MET A 349 -20.01 -28.44 5.65
C MET A 349 -20.72 -29.07 4.44
N PHE A 350 -19.99 -29.48 3.40
CA PHE A 350 -20.54 -29.98 2.14
C PHE A 350 -20.35 -31.49 1.93
N ASP A 351 -19.32 -32.08 2.54
CA ASP A 351 -19.01 -33.51 2.45
C ASP A 351 -18.41 -34.02 3.78
N GLU A 352 -19.20 -34.74 4.57
CA GLU A 352 -18.78 -35.25 5.89
C GLU A 352 -17.56 -36.20 5.80
N ALA A 353 -17.31 -36.82 4.63
CA ALA A 353 -16.12 -37.64 4.40
C ALA A 353 -14.84 -36.80 4.29
N ASP A 354 -14.97 -35.50 4.07
CA ASP A 354 -13.88 -34.58 3.84
C ASP A 354 -13.45 -33.86 5.14
N SER A 355 -12.39 -34.37 5.79
CA SER A 355 -11.88 -33.83 7.05
C SER A 355 -10.82 -32.75 6.84
N PHE A 356 -10.96 -31.62 7.53
CA PHE A 356 -9.99 -30.52 7.57
C PHE A 356 -9.01 -30.64 8.74
N GLY A 357 -9.08 -31.71 9.54
CA GLY A 357 -8.11 -31.98 10.58
C GLY A 357 -8.70 -32.25 11.95
N PHE A 358 -7.89 -32.08 12.99
CA PHE A 358 -8.27 -32.28 14.38
C PHE A 358 -7.38 -31.49 15.34
N ALA A 359 -7.91 -31.25 16.53
CA ALA A 359 -7.23 -30.67 17.68
C ALA A 359 -7.57 -31.48 18.93
N HIS A 360 -6.65 -31.57 19.89
CA HIS A 360 -6.94 -32.17 21.20
C HIS A 360 -6.98 -31.09 22.26
N TYR A 361 -8.00 -31.14 23.11
CA TYR A 361 -8.22 -30.20 24.19
C TYR A 361 -8.24 -30.90 25.55
N ASN A 362 -7.69 -30.23 26.54
CA ASN A 362 -7.81 -30.57 27.94
C ASN A 362 -8.31 -29.33 28.68
N GLN A 363 -9.60 -29.29 29.02
CA GLN A 363 -10.23 -28.16 29.70
C GLN A 363 -10.01 -26.81 28.96
N ASP A 364 -10.38 -26.76 27.67
CA ASP A 364 -10.18 -25.64 26.72
C ASP A 364 -8.73 -25.35 26.30
N VAL A 365 -7.74 -26.01 26.89
CA VAL A 365 -6.33 -25.83 26.53
C VAL A 365 -5.93 -26.86 25.48
N LEU A 366 -5.29 -26.44 24.39
CA LEU A 366 -4.72 -27.37 23.40
C LEU A 366 -3.67 -28.27 24.06
N ASP A 367 -3.89 -29.58 24.03
CA ASP A 367 -3.05 -30.56 24.72
C ASP A 367 -3.15 -31.91 24.00
N GLY A 368 -2.10 -32.27 23.27
CA GLY A 368 -2.02 -33.45 22.43
C GLY A 368 -1.83 -33.16 20.93
N PRO A 369 -2.04 -34.16 20.07
CA PRO A 369 -1.84 -34.05 18.63
C PRO A 369 -2.73 -32.97 17.97
N TYR A 370 -2.18 -32.25 17.01
CA TYR A 370 -2.85 -31.20 16.25
C TYR A 370 -2.48 -31.31 14.79
N GLU A 371 -3.48 -31.22 13.91
CA GLU A 371 -3.28 -31.21 12.46
C GLU A 371 -4.48 -30.51 11.83
N VAL A 372 -4.27 -29.38 11.17
CA VAL A 372 -5.37 -28.60 10.56
C VAL A 372 -4.99 -28.19 9.15
N TYR A 373 -5.98 -28.22 8.27
CA TYR A 373 -5.94 -27.82 6.88
C TYR A 373 -7.01 -26.74 6.62
N GLU A 374 -6.80 -25.94 5.58
CA GLU A 374 -7.78 -24.98 5.07
C GLU A 374 -8.04 -25.24 3.57
N PRO A 375 -9.18 -24.79 3.01
CA PRO A 375 -9.44 -24.89 1.58
C PRO A 375 -8.37 -24.12 0.79
N ASP A 376 -7.78 -24.75 -0.21
CA ASP A 376 -6.81 -24.11 -1.10
C ASP A 376 -7.52 -23.48 -2.29
N TYR A 377 -7.96 -22.23 -2.11
CA TYR A 377 -8.67 -21.48 -3.16
C TYR A 377 -7.78 -21.11 -4.36
N ASP A 378 -6.46 -21.21 -4.22
CA ASP A 378 -5.50 -20.94 -5.31
C ASP A 378 -5.26 -22.20 -6.16
N SER A 379 -5.70 -23.38 -5.71
CA SER A 379 -5.59 -24.60 -6.50
C SER A 379 -6.60 -24.66 -7.64
N SER A 380 -6.16 -25.19 -8.78
CA SER A 380 -7.03 -25.52 -9.91
C SER A 380 -7.88 -26.79 -9.68
N THR A 381 -7.60 -27.54 -8.62
CA THR A 381 -8.31 -28.77 -8.28
C THR A 381 -9.32 -28.48 -7.17
N GLU A 382 -10.60 -28.67 -7.47
CA GLU A 382 -11.68 -28.54 -6.50
C GLU A 382 -11.49 -29.50 -5.32
N GLY A 383 -11.55 -28.98 -4.09
CA GLY A 383 -11.37 -29.76 -2.86
C GLY A 383 -9.92 -29.87 -2.36
N ASP A 384 -8.95 -29.26 -3.04
CA ASP A 384 -7.58 -29.21 -2.54
C ASP A 384 -7.48 -28.45 -1.21
N LYS A 385 -6.54 -28.91 -0.39
CA LYS A 385 -6.35 -28.39 0.97
C LYS A 385 -4.91 -28.01 1.22
N ARG A 386 -4.73 -26.86 1.85
CA ARG A 386 -3.44 -26.40 2.32
C ARG A 386 -3.26 -26.76 3.80
N LEU A 387 -2.14 -27.37 4.14
CA LEU A 387 -1.80 -27.59 5.55
C LEU A 387 -1.60 -26.23 6.24
N VAL A 388 -2.26 -26.04 7.38
CA VAL A 388 -2.08 -24.88 8.24
C VAL A 388 -1.01 -25.15 9.29
N ALA A 389 -1.13 -26.27 10.02
CA ALA A 389 -0.07 -26.73 10.91
C ALA A 389 -0.29 -28.17 11.35
N LYS A 390 0.80 -28.85 11.71
CA LYS A 390 0.79 -30.21 12.26
C LYS A 390 1.85 -30.36 13.34
N GLY A 391 1.49 -30.89 14.49
CA GLY A 391 2.41 -31.14 15.59
C GLY A 391 1.73 -31.57 16.88
N ILE A 392 2.37 -31.30 18.02
CA ILE A 392 1.85 -31.61 19.35
C ILE A 392 1.82 -30.34 20.19
N TYR A 393 0.68 -30.06 20.82
CA TYR A 393 0.60 -29.08 21.89
C TYR A 393 0.81 -29.77 23.24
N LEU A 394 1.50 -29.11 24.15
CA LEU A 394 1.61 -29.49 25.56
C LEU A 394 1.21 -28.29 26.41
N ASN A 395 0.08 -28.36 27.11
CA ASN A 395 -0.47 -27.24 27.89
C ASN A 395 -0.54 -25.91 27.11
N GLY A 396 -1.01 -25.95 25.87
CA GLY A 396 -1.25 -24.77 25.03
C GLY A 396 -0.04 -24.23 24.29
N VAL A 397 1.15 -24.82 24.44
CA VAL A 397 2.35 -24.42 23.69
C VAL A 397 2.83 -25.55 22.78
N LYS A 398 3.41 -25.19 21.62
CA LYS A 398 4.02 -26.14 20.68
C LYS A 398 5.14 -26.93 21.35
N ASP A 399 5.12 -28.26 21.23
CA ASP A 399 6.18 -29.15 21.73
C ASP A 399 6.41 -30.31 20.74
N GLY A 400 7.62 -30.87 20.74
CA GLY A 400 8.01 -31.95 19.82
C GLY A 400 8.10 -31.52 18.36
N GLU A 401 7.83 -32.45 17.44
CA GLU A 401 7.90 -32.21 15.99
C GLU A 401 6.75 -31.36 15.50
N TRP A 402 7.09 -30.36 14.69
CA TRP A 402 6.15 -29.45 14.05
C TRP A 402 6.44 -29.30 12.56
N LEU A 403 5.37 -29.20 11.79
CA LEU A 403 5.32 -28.81 10.39
C LEU A 403 4.35 -27.61 10.28
N GLU A 404 4.86 -26.48 9.81
CA GLU A 404 4.17 -25.20 9.70
C GLU A 404 3.53 -25.02 8.31
N ALA A 405 2.62 -24.05 8.17
CA ALA A 405 1.92 -23.74 6.91
C ALA A 405 2.86 -23.46 5.73
N ASP A 406 3.97 -22.77 5.99
CA ASP A 406 4.97 -22.45 4.99
C ASP A 406 5.81 -23.68 4.59
N GLY A 407 5.64 -24.84 5.25
CA GLY A 407 6.44 -26.05 5.04
C GLY A 407 7.72 -26.10 5.88
N SER A 408 7.97 -25.10 6.73
CA SER A 408 9.02 -25.15 7.74
C SER A 408 8.73 -26.28 8.73
N LYS A 409 9.77 -26.99 9.16
CA LYS A 409 9.63 -28.10 10.09
C LYS A 409 10.82 -28.25 11.03
N GLY A 410 10.55 -28.71 12.24
CA GLY A 410 11.58 -28.98 13.23
C GLY A 410 10.97 -29.24 14.60
N GLN A 411 11.78 -29.09 15.64
CA GLN A 411 11.35 -29.37 17.02
C GLN A 411 11.07 -28.09 17.80
N TYR A 412 9.98 -28.09 18.55
CA TYR A 412 9.74 -27.12 19.62
C TYR A 412 9.99 -27.77 20.97
N GLN A 413 10.45 -26.97 21.93
CA GLN A 413 10.48 -27.32 23.34
C GLN A 413 9.80 -26.19 24.12
N LYS A 414 8.64 -26.46 24.72
CA LYS A 414 7.84 -25.45 25.44
C LYS A 414 7.60 -24.16 24.65
N GLY A 415 7.23 -24.28 23.37
CA GLY A 415 6.94 -23.15 22.49
C GLY A 415 8.16 -22.49 21.85
N VAL A 416 9.38 -22.95 22.12
CA VAL A 416 10.62 -22.37 21.58
C VAL A 416 11.28 -23.33 20.58
N LYS A 417 11.67 -22.86 19.39
CA LYS A 417 12.38 -23.67 18.39
C LYS A 417 13.69 -24.22 18.98
N GLN A 418 13.92 -25.52 18.82
CA GLN A 418 15.05 -26.26 19.37
C GLN A 418 15.54 -27.32 18.37
N GLY A 419 16.84 -27.66 18.40
CA GLY A 419 17.39 -28.76 17.62
C GLY A 419 17.35 -28.53 16.10
N PRO A 420 17.38 -29.59 15.28
CA PRO A 420 17.39 -29.50 13.82
C PRO A 420 16.10 -28.92 13.24
N TRP A 421 16.24 -28.07 12.22
CA TRP A 421 15.15 -27.39 11.53
C TRP A 421 15.41 -27.28 10.03
N VAL A 422 14.33 -27.35 9.26
CA VAL A 422 14.22 -26.91 7.87
C VAL A 422 13.29 -25.69 7.88
N ASP A 423 13.79 -24.52 7.47
CA ASP A 423 13.14 -23.22 7.66
C ASP A 423 12.97 -22.54 6.29
N LYS A 424 11.73 -22.28 5.87
CA LYS A 424 11.47 -21.44 4.69
C LYS A 424 11.65 -19.98 5.10
N VAL A 425 12.75 -19.39 4.68
CA VAL A 425 13.17 -18.07 5.13
C VAL A 425 12.43 -17.00 4.33
N THR A 426 11.58 -16.22 5.00
CA THR A 426 10.76 -15.16 4.36
C THR A 426 11.35 -13.76 4.50
N SER A 427 12.45 -13.61 5.24
CA SER A 427 13.08 -12.31 5.51
C SER A 427 14.60 -12.40 5.64
N GLY A 428 15.26 -11.27 5.39
CA GLY A 428 16.71 -11.12 5.48
C GLY A 428 17.49 -11.59 4.25
N HIS A 429 18.80 -11.78 4.40
CA HIS A 429 19.71 -12.10 3.28
C HIS A 429 19.35 -13.36 2.48
N PHE A 430 18.68 -14.31 3.13
CA PHE A 430 18.29 -15.58 2.54
C PHE A 430 16.79 -15.65 2.31
N ARG A 431 16.13 -14.50 2.17
CA ARG A 431 14.71 -14.45 1.80
C ARG A 431 14.46 -15.32 0.56
N ASP A 432 13.34 -16.03 0.58
CA ASP A 432 12.88 -16.97 -0.45
C ASP A 432 13.83 -18.19 -0.63
N GLN A 433 14.58 -18.55 0.42
CA GLN A 433 15.42 -19.74 0.46
C GLN A 433 14.95 -20.73 1.54
N VAL A 434 15.32 -22.00 1.38
CA VAL A 434 15.13 -23.04 2.39
C VAL A 434 16.45 -23.23 3.16
N GLY A 435 16.43 -22.95 4.46
CA GLY A 435 17.55 -23.14 5.36
C GLY A 435 17.47 -24.45 6.13
N GLU A 436 18.55 -25.22 6.15
CA GLU A 436 18.70 -26.42 6.97
C GLU A 436 19.78 -26.16 8.04
N GLY A 437 19.44 -26.35 9.32
CA GLY A 437 20.38 -26.13 10.41
C GLY A 437 19.78 -26.45 11.76
N ALA A 438 20.24 -25.78 12.82
CA ALA A 438 19.71 -25.98 14.17
C ALA A 438 19.35 -24.67 14.89
N TYR A 439 18.36 -24.75 15.76
CA TYR A 439 18.00 -23.73 16.73
C TYR A 439 18.41 -24.13 18.14
N LEU A 440 18.81 -23.15 18.93
CA LEU A 440 18.98 -23.26 20.39
C LEU A 440 18.30 -22.07 21.03
N ALA A 441 17.33 -22.34 21.91
CA ALA A 441 16.53 -21.30 22.56
C ALA A 441 15.93 -20.29 21.56
N GLY A 442 15.41 -20.78 20.43
CA GLY A 442 14.73 -19.96 19.43
C GLY A 442 15.66 -19.20 18.48
N LYS A 443 16.99 -19.30 18.65
CA LYS A 443 17.98 -18.63 17.79
C LYS A 443 18.78 -19.64 16.97
N ARG A 444 19.09 -19.30 15.71
CA ARG A 444 19.94 -20.13 14.85
C ARG A 444 21.31 -20.35 15.50
N THR A 445 21.81 -21.57 15.48
CA THR A 445 23.09 -21.94 16.05
C THR A 445 23.80 -22.99 15.18
N GLY A 446 25.12 -23.00 15.23
CA GLY A 446 25.94 -23.97 14.49
C GLY A 446 25.84 -23.78 12.97
N PRO A 447 26.20 -24.81 12.18
CA PRO A 447 26.21 -24.73 10.73
C PRO A 447 24.78 -24.70 10.16
N TRP A 448 24.60 -23.87 9.15
CA TRP A 448 23.37 -23.71 8.37
C TRP A 448 23.68 -23.77 6.88
N VAL A 449 22.79 -24.40 6.12
CA VAL A 449 22.84 -24.47 4.65
C VAL A 449 21.55 -23.88 4.10
N PHE A 450 21.64 -22.76 3.39
CA PHE A 450 20.52 -22.16 2.68
C PHE A 450 20.57 -22.54 1.21
N LYS A 451 19.43 -22.94 0.64
CA LYS A 451 19.27 -23.30 -0.77
C LYS A 451 18.18 -22.42 -1.39
N ALA A 452 18.53 -21.73 -2.46
CA ALA A 452 17.58 -20.97 -3.28
C ALA A 452 16.97 -21.84 -4.38
N GLU A 453 15.85 -21.38 -4.95
CA GLU A 453 15.15 -22.08 -6.04
C GLU A 453 16.00 -22.21 -7.31
N ASP A 454 16.92 -21.29 -7.55
CA ASP A 454 17.83 -21.30 -8.70
C ASP A 454 18.98 -22.34 -8.60
N GLY A 455 19.04 -23.07 -7.48
CA GLY A 455 20.06 -24.06 -7.16
C GLY A 455 21.29 -23.51 -6.43
N THR A 456 21.35 -22.20 -6.18
CA THR A 456 22.39 -21.56 -5.37
C THR A 456 22.31 -22.06 -3.93
N ARG A 457 23.47 -22.37 -3.32
CA ARG A 457 23.54 -22.68 -1.89
C ARG A 457 24.54 -21.81 -1.14
N THR A 458 24.22 -21.47 0.11
CA THR A 458 25.12 -20.78 1.03
C THR A 458 25.29 -21.58 2.31
N GLU A 459 26.53 -21.83 2.69
CA GLU A 459 26.92 -22.47 3.95
C GLU A 459 27.44 -21.38 4.90
N VAL A 460 26.94 -21.32 6.12
CA VAL A 460 27.37 -20.33 7.14
C VAL A 460 27.08 -20.85 8.54
N SER A 461 27.86 -20.44 9.54
CA SER A 461 27.59 -20.77 10.94
C SER A 461 26.95 -19.60 11.70
N TYR A 462 26.16 -19.92 12.72
CA TYR A 462 25.52 -18.96 13.61
C TYR A 462 25.92 -19.18 15.07
N VAL A 463 26.05 -18.08 15.81
CA VAL A 463 26.13 -18.06 17.27
C VAL A 463 25.06 -17.09 17.78
N ASN A 464 24.12 -17.59 18.59
CA ASN A 464 22.99 -16.80 19.12
C ASN A 464 22.21 -16.04 18.02
N GLY A 465 22.01 -16.66 16.86
CA GLY A 465 21.28 -16.08 15.73
C GLY A 465 22.07 -15.10 14.86
N LEU A 466 23.32 -14.80 15.21
CA LEU A 466 24.23 -13.95 14.44
C LEU A 466 25.22 -14.79 13.63
N ARG A 467 25.46 -14.46 12.36
CA ARG A 467 26.47 -15.12 11.54
C ARG A 467 27.85 -15.00 12.19
N GLN A 468 28.60 -16.09 12.20
CA GLN A 468 29.91 -16.21 12.81
C GLN A 468 30.82 -17.12 11.97
N GLY A 469 32.04 -16.65 11.72
CA GLY A 469 33.04 -17.38 10.96
C GLY A 469 32.84 -17.28 9.46
N GLU A 470 33.33 -18.29 8.75
CA GLU A 470 33.34 -18.33 7.29
C GLU A 470 31.96 -18.66 6.72
N SER A 471 31.57 -17.95 5.66
CA SER A 471 30.39 -18.19 4.83
C SER A 471 30.82 -18.46 3.39
N ARG A 472 30.33 -19.55 2.81
CA ARG A 472 30.66 -20.00 1.45
C ARG A 472 29.41 -20.07 0.59
N SER A 473 29.46 -19.49 -0.60
CA SER A 473 28.33 -19.53 -1.55
C SER A 473 28.73 -20.27 -2.82
N PHE A 474 27.85 -21.15 -3.29
CA PHE A 474 28.04 -22.01 -4.45
C PHE A 474 26.88 -21.84 -5.42
N ASP A 475 27.16 -21.86 -6.72
CA ASP A 475 26.14 -21.87 -7.76
C ASP A 475 25.47 -23.25 -7.91
N LYS A 476 24.50 -23.36 -8.83
CA LYS A 476 23.80 -24.61 -9.17
C LYS A 476 24.70 -25.75 -9.65
N ASN A 477 25.93 -25.46 -10.06
CA ASN A 477 26.92 -26.44 -10.53
C ASN A 477 27.95 -26.78 -9.44
N ASN A 478 27.70 -26.39 -8.18
CA ASN A 478 28.64 -26.51 -7.05
C ASN A 478 29.93 -25.68 -7.20
N LEU A 479 29.94 -24.65 -8.03
CA LEU A 479 31.09 -23.76 -8.16
C LEU A 479 31.00 -22.65 -7.12
N MET A 480 32.02 -22.55 -6.29
CA MET A 480 32.11 -21.51 -5.26
C MET A 480 32.33 -20.15 -5.93
N PHE A 481 31.43 -19.19 -5.68
CA PHE A 481 31.54 -17.83 -6.25
C PHE A 481 31.83 -16.76 -5.18
N ASN A 482 31.71 -17.07 -3.88
CA ASN A 482 32.26 -16.20 -2.86
C ASN A 482 32.55 -16.91 -1.53
N VAL A 483 33.55 -16.38 -0.80
CA VAL A 483 33.82 -16.63 0.61
C VAL A 483 33.76 -15.30 1.36
N ARG A 484 33.05 -15.26 2.49
CA ARG A 484 32.93 -14.08 3.36
C ARG A 484 33.25 -14.49 4.79
N HIS A 485 33.78 -13.57 5.59
CA HIS A 485 34.02 -13.80 7.02
C HIS A 485 33.13 -12.90 7.86
N TYR A 486 32.46 -13.50 8.85
CA TYR A 486 31.52 -12.83 9.74
C TYR A 486 31.98 -12.90 11.20
N GLU A 487 31.74 -11.82 11.94
CA GLU A 487 31.84 -11.79 13.40
C GLU A 487 30.65 -11.01 13.95
N GLN A 488 29.89 -11.62 14.86
CA GLN A 488 28.68 -11.01 15.45
C GLN A 488 27.72 -10.43 14.39
N GLY A 489 27.48 -11.19 13.32
CA GLY A 489 26.54 -10.82 12.25
C GLY A 489 27.04 -9.77 11.25
N ARG A 490 28.27 -9.26 11.42
CA ARG A 490 28.90 -8.25 10.54
C ARG A 490 30.06 -8.86 9.77
N LEU A 491 30.32 -8.38 8.55
CA LEU A 491 31.54 -8.78 7.82
C LEU A 491 32.78 -8.34 8.60
N ASN A 492 33.70 -9.25 8.86
CA ASN A 492 34.95 -8.96 9.55
C ASN A 492 36.07 -9.86 9.02
N GLY A 493 37.16 -9.26 8.54
CA GLY A 493 38.25 -9.93 7.84
C GLY A 493 38.07 -9.94 6.32
N GLN A 494 38.81 -10.83 5.66
CA GLN A 494 38.90 -10.87 4.19
C GLN A 494 37.72 -11.62 3.56
N SER A 495 37.14 -11.07 2.50
CA SER A 495 36.16 -11.73 1.63
C SER A 495 36.73 -11.84 0.22
N ILE A 496 36.38 -12.92 -0.48
CA ILE A 496 36.90 -13.26 -1.81
C ILE A 496 35.72 -13.64 -2.71
N TRP A 497 35.73 -13.15 -3.95
CA TRP A 497 34.75 -13.48 -4.98
C TRP A 497 35.42 -14.13 -6.18
N TYR A 498 34.73 -15.10 -6.77
CA TYR A 498 35.21 -15.89 -7.91
C TYR A 498 34.21 -15.81 -9.06
N SER A 499 34.68 -15.68 -10.31
CA SER A 499 33.83 -15.77 -11.51
C SER A 499 33.70 -17.20 -12.04
N SER A 500 34.69 -18.04 -11.78
CA SER A 500 34.76 -19.43 -12.19
C SER A 500 35.77 -20.17 -11.28
N PRO A 501 35.90 -21.50 -11.36
CA PRO A 501 36.76 -22.25 -10.44
C PRO A 501 38.19 -21.73 -10.45
N ASN A 502 38.65 -21.29 -9.29
CA ASN A 502 39.99 -20.71 -9.06
C ASN A 502 40.27 -19.37 -9.78
N VAL A 503 39.26 -18.67 -10.32
CA VAL A 503 39.41 -17.32 -10.92
C VAL A 503 38.84 -16.28 -9.97
N VAL A 504 39.73 -15.63 -9.21
CA VAL A 504 39.38 -14.54 -8.29
C VAL A 504 39.09 -13.25 -9.07
N VAL A 505 38.01 -12.56 -8.71
CA VAL A 505 37.62 -11.28 -9.33
C VAL A 505 37.57 -10.10 -8.35
N ASP A 506 37.41 -10.36 -7.05
CA ASP A 506 37.47 -9.35 -6.01
C ASP A 506 38.02 -9.97 -4.71
N ILE A 507 38.84 -9.21 -3.99
CA ILE A 507 39.24 -9.47 -2.61
C ILE A 507 39.03 -8.18 -1.85
N ALA A 508 38.28 -8.21 -0.75
CA ALA A 508 38.04 -7.04 0.08
C ALA A 508 38.19 -7.36 1.56
N ASN A 509 38.72 -6.42 2.33
CA ASN A 509 38.87 -6.56 3.78
C ASN A 509 37.82 -5.71 4.49
N TYR A 510 37.24 -6.27 5.56
CA TYR A 510 36.18 -5.65 6.33
C TYR A 510 36.51 -5.58 7.81
N ARG A 511 35.98 -4.57 8.49
CA ARG A 511 35.90 -4.47 9.94
C ARG A 511 34.51 -3.96 10.31
N GLN A 512 33.80 -4.70 11.15
CA GLN A 512 32.44 -4.34 11.60
C GLN A 512 31.45 -4.04 10.46
N GLY A 513 31.56 -4.76 9.34
CA GLY A 513 30.67 -4.63 8.18
C GLY A 513 31.16 -3.65 7.11
N GLU A 514 32.20 -2.88 7.40
CA GLU A 514 32.67 -1.75 6.61
C GLU A 514 34.06 -2.06 6.02
N PHE A 515 34.41 -1.50 4.87
CA PHE A 515 35.72 -1.74 4.25
C PHE A 515 36.83 -1.17 5.13
N ASP A 516 37.82 -2.02 5.45
CA ASP A 516 38.99 -1.65 6.24
C ASP A 516 40.22 -2.40 5.72
N GLY A 517 41.16 -1.67 5.13
CA GLY A 517 42.30 -2.22 4.40
C GLY A 517 42.09 -2.26 2.88
N GLN A 518 42.78 -3.18 2.21
CA GLN A 518 42.83 -3.21 0.74
C GLN A 518 41.62 -3.92 0.12
N GLN A 519 41.10 -3.36 -0.96
CA GLN A 519 40.24 -4.01 -1.94
C GLN A 519 41.01 -4.15 -3.25
N MET A 520 41.02 -5.36 -3.81
CA MET A 520 41.66 -5.70 -5.08
C MET A 520 40.62 -6.25 -6.03
N ARG A 521 40.54 -5.71 -7.26
CA ARG A 521 39.69 -6.25 -8.34
C ARG A 521 40.54 -6.76 -9.48
N PHE A 522 40.11 -7.85 -10.08
CA PHE A 522 40.83 -8.53 -11.14
C PHE A 522 39.96 -8.71 -12.38
N ASN A 523 40.58 -8.70 -13.55
CA ASN A 523 39.91 -9.00 -14.81
C ASN A 523 39.62 -10.51 -14.89
N PRO A 524 38.35 -10.93 -15.09
CA PRO A 524 37.97 -12.35 -15.09
C PRO A 524 38.56 -13.16 -16.25
N GLN A 525 39.05 -12.52 -17.31
CA GLN A 525 39.57 -13.20 -18.50
C GLN A 525 41.06 -13.53 -18.39
N ASN A 526 41.88 -12.64 -17.81
CA ASN A 526 43.33 -12.79 -17.75
C ASN A 526 43.91 -12.80 -16.32
N GLY A 527 43.10 -12.52 -15.30
CA GLY A 527 43.51 -12.52 -13.88
C GLY A 527 44.37 -11.32 -13.48
N GLU A 528 44.54 -10.31 -14.34
CA GLU A 528 45.32 -9.11 -14.01
C GLU A 528 44.56 -8.18 -13.06
N LEU A 529 45.28 -7.53 -12.15
CA LEU A 529 44.74 -6.54 -11.24
C LEU A 529 44.27 -5.31 -12.02
N THR A 530 42.99 -4.95 -11.89
CA THR A 530 42.38 -3.78 -12.55
C THR A 530 42.25 -2.59 -11.61
N GLU A 531 42.08 -2.85 -10.31
CA GLU A 531 41.91 -1.81 -9.28
C GLU A 531 42.48 -2.29 -7.94
N LEU A 532 43.21 -1.41 -7.26
CA LEU A 532 43.59 -1.53 -5.86
C LEU A 532 43.12 -0.27 -5.12
N THR A 533 42.19 -0.44 -4.19
CA THR A 533 41.64 0.66 -3.39
C THR A 533 41.88 0.36 -1.92
N SER A 534 42.48 1.30 -1.20
CA SER A 534 42.78 1.18 0.23
C SER A 534 41.79 2.02 1.05
N TYR A 535 41.13 1.38 2.00
CA TYR A 535 40.14 1.97 2.90
C TYR A 535 40.65 1.99 4.35
N GLN A 536 40.12 2.92 5.12
CA GLN A 536 40.26 2.97 6.57
C GLN A 536 38.87 3.06 7.20
N PHE A 537 38.60 2.21 8.20
CA PHE A 537 37.38 2.29 8.99
C PHE A 537 37.41 3.49 9.95
N ASN A 538 36.38 4.34 9.89
CA ASN A 538 36.23 5.46 10.80
C ASN A 538 35.46 5.05 12.07
N GLU A 539 36.20 4.73 13.13
CA GLU A 539 35.65 4.32 14.45
C GLU A 539 34.77 5.40 15.12
N ALA A 540 34.84 6.67 14.68
CA ALA A 540 34.00 7.74 15.21
C ALA A 540 32.55 7.69 14.69
N VAL A 541 32.26 6.87 13.66
CA VAL A 541 30.91 6.69 13.12
C VAL A 541 30.18 5.63 13.94
N THR A 542 29.08 6.03 14.57
CA THR A 542 28.17 5.09 15.24
C THR A 542 27.49 4.20 14.20
N LEU A 543 27.81 2.91 14.22
CA LEU A 543 27.19 1.92 13.34
C LEU A 543 25.78 1.57 13.81
N LYS A 544 24.90 1.32 12.84
CA LYS A 544 23.59 0.72 13.09
C LYS A 544 23.71 -0.74 13.55
N PRO A 545 22.64 -1.31 14.14
CA PRO A 545 22.54 -2.75 14.35
C PRO A 545 22.80 -3.51 13.03
N SER A 546 23.41 -4.70 13.13
CA SER A 546 23.66 -5.54 11.97
C SER A 546 22.35 -6.05 11.39
N HIS A 547 22.41 -6.46 10.12
CA HIS A 547 21.28 -7.13 9.46
C HIS A 547 20.72 -8.29 10.30
N ASP A 548 21.60 -9.11 10.88
CA ASP A 548 21.21 -10.27 11.68
C ASP A 548 20.55 -9.86 13.01
N GLU A 549 21.02 -8.78 13.64
CA GLU A 549 20.39 -8.22 14.84
C GLU A 549 18.97 -7.71 14.54
N CYS A 550 18.78 -7.06 13.39
CA CYS A 550 17.48 -6.52 12.99
C CYS A 550 16.44 -7.62 12.70
N ILE A 551 16.79 -8.68 11.96
CA ILE A 551 15.85 -9.76 11.64
C ILE A 551 15.43 -10.60 12.86
N MET A 552 16.18 -10.54 13.96
CA MET A 552 15.82 -11.22 15.20
C MET A 552 14.83 -10.45 16.07
N ARG A 553 14.50 -9.20 15.72
CA ARG A 553 13.56 -8.37 16.49
C ARG A 553 12.12 -8.72 16.14
N GLU A 554 11.22 -8.46 17.08
CA GLU A 554 9.77 -8.59 16.87
C GLU A 554 9.28 -7.68 15.73
N ASN A 555 9.85 -6.47 15.63
CA ASN A 555 9.71 -5.59 14.48
C ASN A 555 11.09 -5.38 13.81
N PRO A 556 11.40 -6.10 12.72
CA PRO A 556 12.66 -5.96 11.98
C PRO A 556 12.86 -4.60 11.30
N TYR A 557 11.81 -3.77 11.25
CA TYR A 557 11.81 -2.45 10.61
C TYR A 557 11.72 -1.29 11.62
N SER A 558 12.13 -1.52 12.88
CA SER A 558 12.25 -0.43 13.87
C SER A 558 13.15 0.70 13.36
N ASP A 559 12.96 1.93 13.86
CA ASP A 559 13.63 3.14 13.34
C ASP A 559 15.16 3.01 13.22
N ASP A 560 15.83 2.37 14.18
CA ASP A 560 17.30 2.12 14.15
C ASP A 560 17.73 1.01 13.18
N CYS A 561 16.79 0.15 12.76
CA CYS A 561 16.94 -0.87 11.72
C CYS A 561 16.41 -0.40 10.35
N GLU A 562 15.80 0.79 10.28
CA GLU A 562 15.32 1.33 9.01
C GLU A 562 16.50 1.53 8.05
N GLY A 563 16.35 1.04 6.82
CA GLY A 563 17.41 1.10 5.80
C GLY A 563 18.38 -0.08 5.82
N VAL A 564 18.55 -0.76 6.97
CA VAL A 564 19.43 -1.94 7.10
C VAL A 564 18.86 -3.12 6.33
N ILE A 565 17.57 -3.43 6.53
CA ILE A 565 16.91 -4.59 5.88
C ILE A 565 16.64 -4.36 4.38
N ASN A 566 16.37 -3.12 3.98
CA ASN A 566 15.94 -2.76 2.62
C ASN A 566 17.07 -2.25 1.70
N GLY A 567 18.31 -2.22 2.18
CA GLY A 567 19.49 -1.87 1.36
C GLY A 567 19.49 -0.43 0.82
N LYS A 568 18.90 0.54 1.54
CA LYS A 568 18.99 1.96 1.14
C LYS A 568 20.45 2.43 1.34
N ASN A 569 20.98 3.23 0.42
CA ASN A 569 22.35 3.79 0.48
C ASN A 569 22.62 4.42 1.87
N GLU A 570 23.35 3.70 2.72
CA GLU A 570 23.74 4.17 4.04
C GLU A 570 25.03 4.98 3.92
N ALA A 571 25.21 5.94 4.83
CA ALA A 571 26.47 6.66 4.94
C ALA A 571 27.55 5.66 5.39
N SER A 572 28.44 5.28 4.48
CA SER A 572 29.53 4.37 4.81
C SER A 572 30.55 5.05 5.72
N SER A 573 31.01 4.31 6.72
CA SER A 573 32.15 4.70 7.57
C SER A 573 33.51 4.43 6.92
N SER A 574 33.51 3.79 5.75
CA SER A 574 34.69 3.43 4.99
C SER A 574 35.20 4.64 4.20
N ILE A 575 36.37 5.15 4.56
CA ILE A 575 37.00 6.29 3.86
C ILE A 575 38.22 5.83 3.08
N LYS A 576 38.42 6.36 1.86
CA LYS A 576 39.66 6.10 1.10
C LYS A 576 40.87 6.64 1.88
N HIS A 577 41.89 5.82 2.05
CA HIS A 577 43.11 6.17 2.78
C HIS A 577 44.32 5.49 2.15
N GLY A 578 45.44 6.19 2.06
CA GLY A 578 46.66 5.68 1.47
C GLY A 578 46.59 5.59 -0.06
N GLU A 579 47.32 4.62 -0.60
CA GLU A 579 47.55 4.46 -2.03
C GLU A 579 46.37 3.77 -2.75
N GLN A 580 46.00 4.32 -3.90
CA GLN A 580 44.96 3.82 -4.80
C GLN A 580 45.56 3.65 -6.22
N ARG A 581 45.28 2.52 -6.88
CA ARG A 581 45.78 2.22 -8.23
C ARG A 581 44.65 1.76 -9.14
N GLU A 582 44.65 2.25 -10.37
CA GLU A 582 43.80 1.78 -11.46
C GLU A 582 44.68 1.41 -12.65
N TYR A 583 44.31 0.34 -13.37
CA TYR A 583 45.10 -0.22 -14.46
C TYR A 583 44.31 -0.25 -15.76
N TYR A 584 45.02 -0.14 -16.89
CA TYR A 584 44.45 -0.43 -18.20
C TYR A 584 44.15 -1.93 -18.35
N SER A 585 43.33 -2.29 -19.33
CA SER A 585 43.08 -3.69 -19.70
C SER A 585 44.33 -4.46 -20.14
N SER A 586 45.42 -3.76 -20.45
CA SER A 586 46.74 -4.31 -20.76
C SER A 586 47.62 -4.58 -19.53
N GLY A 587 47.14 -4.30 -18.31
CA GLY A 587 47.89 -4.43 -17.06
C GLY A 587 48.83 -3.26 -16.74
N THR A 588 48.96 -2.27 -17.62
CA THR A 588 49.76 -1.06 -17.36
C THR A 588 49.03 -0.13 -16.38
N LEU A 589 49.74 0.48 -15.43
CA LEU A 589 49.18 1.47 -14.50
C LEU A 589 48.58 2.65 -15.27
N TYR A 590 47.29 2.93 -15.06
CA TYR A 590 46.57 4.06 -15.64
C TYR A 590 46.59 5.25 -14.69
N LYS A 591 46.33 5.00 -13.39
CA LYS A 591 46.18 6.06 -12.39
C LYS A 591 46.73 5.62 -11.04
N LEU A 592 47.41 6.54 -10.37
CA LEU A 592 47.90 6.39 -9.00
C LEU A 592 47.46 7.62 -8.20
N ALA A 593 46.72 7.41 -7.12
CA ALA A 593 46.29 8.49 -6.24
C ALA A 593 46.62 8.18 -4.77
N TYR A 594 46.92 9.22 -4.01
CA TYR A 594 47.15 9.15 -2.57
C TYR A 594 46.03 9.89 -1.85
N TYR A 595 45.45 9.26 -0.84
CA TYR A 595 44.39 9.83 -0.02
C TYR A 595 44.80 9.90 1.44
N THR A 596 44.46 11.00 2.11
CA THR A 596 44.53 11.13 3.57
C THR A 596 43.13 11.45 4.08
N ASN A 597 42.59 10.56 4.91
CA ASN A 597 41.28 10.70 5.56
C ASN A 597 40.14 11.03 4.57
N GLY A 598 40.09 10.32 3.44
CA GLY A 598 39.07 10.51 2.40
C GLY A 598 39.35 11.65 1.42
N ALA A 599 40.31 12.55 1.70
CA ALA A 599 40.70 13.61 0.78
C ALA A 599 41.89 13.18 -0.08
N VAL A 600 41.84 13.49 -1.39
CA VAL A 600 42.97 13.26 -2.29
C VAL A 600 44.10 14.26 -1.96
N ASP A 601 45.34 13.77 -1.93
CA ASP A 601 46.57 14.55 -1.72
C ASP A 601 47.32 14.74 -3.04
N LYS A 602 47.44 13.68 -3.83
CA LYS A 602 48.20 13.65 -5.09
C LYS A 602 47.58 12.66 -6.07
N GLU A 603 47.66 13.00 -7.34
CA GLU A 603 47.18 12.15 -8.43
C GLU A 603 48.19 12.15 -9.58
N TYR A 604 48.49 10.96 -10.10
CA TYR A 604 49.30 10.69 -11.27
C TYR A 604 48.45 9.93 -12.28
N GLN A 605 48.48 10.34 -13.54
CA GLN A 605 47.85 9.64 -14.65
C GLN A 605 48.91 9.27 -15.68
N PHE A 606 48.80 8.10 -16.28
CA PHE A 606 49.77 7.54 -17.22
C PHE A 606 49.07 7.12 -18.51
N ASP A 607 49.82 7.04 -19.61
CA ASP A 607 49.34 6.46 -20.87
C ASP A 607 49.47 4.93 -20.87
N SER A 608 48.97 4.28 -21.93
CA SER A 608 49.02 2.81 -22.07
C SER A 608 50.44 2.22 -22.12
N ASN A 609 51.47 3.04 -22.34
CA ASN A 609 52.88 2.65 -22.34
C ASN A 609 53.56 2.94 -20.98
N GLY A 610 52.82 3.41 -19.97
CA GLY A 610 53.33 3.68 -18.62
C GLY A 610 54.04 5.03 -18.48
N ARG A 611 53.87 5.95 -19.44
CA ARG A 611 54.47 7.29 -19.40
C ARG A 611 53.54 8.27 -18.70
N LEU A 612 54.07 9.12 -17.83
CA LEU A 612 53.28 10.11 -17.08
C LEU A 612 52.61 11.11 -18.03
N LEU A 613 51.28 11.22 -17.96
CA LEU A 613 50.47 12.21 -18.67
C LEU A 613 50.15 13.42 -17.80
N ASN A 614 49.75 13.21 -16.55
CA ASN A 614 49.36 14.29 -15.64
C ASN A 614 49.87 14.04 -14.22
N LEU A 615 50.32 15.12 -13.57
CA LEU A 615 50.53 15.20 -12.12
C LEU A 615 49.68 16.33 -11.57
N LYS A 616 48.86 16.02 -10.56
CA LYS A 616 48.09 16.99 -9.78
C LYS A 616 48.35 16.80 -8.30
N THR A 617 48.37 17.92 -7.58
CA THR A 617 48.58 17.97 -6.13
C THR A 617 47.42 18.73 -5.49
N TYR A 618 47.07 18.35 -4.27
CA TYR A 618 45.88 18.81 -3.57
C TYR A 618 46.21 19.17 -2.12
N LYS A 619 45.50 20.15 -1.59
CA LYS A 619 45.54 20.56 -0.19
C LYS A 619 44.12 20.87 0.26
N ALA A 620 43.66 20.23 1.33
CA ALA A 620 42.29 20.36 1.84
C ALA A 620 41.21 20.14 0.75
N GLY A 621 41.41 19.14 -0.11
CA GLY A 621 40.47 18.75 -1.17
C GLY A 621 40.43 19.67 -2.40
N LYS A 622 41.29 20.68 -2.49
CA LYS A 622 41.41 21.57 -3.66
C LYS A 622 42.79 21.42 -4.30
N GLU A 623 42.88 21.50 -5.63
CA GLU A 623 44.16 21.51 -6.35
C GLU A 623 45.04 22.64 -5.80
N TYR A 624 46.24 22.27 -5.34
CA TYR A 624 47.19 23.14 -4.68
C TYR A 624 48.60 22.59 -4.91
N GLY A 625 49.48 23.39 -5.50
CA GLY A 625 50.85 22.98 -5.81
C GLY A 625 51.10 22.83 -7.31
N PRO A 626 52.16 22.13 -7.71
CA PRO A 626 52.50 21.94 -9.12
C PRO A 626 51.44 21.12 -9.86
N SER A 627 51.15 21.56 -11.09
CA SER A 627 50.36 20.85 -12.10
C SER A 627 51.23 20.67 -13.34
N ILE A 628 51.44 19.41 -13.74
CA ILE A 628 52.31 19.05 -14.87
C ILE A 628 51.51 18.20 -15.85
N SER A 629 51.60 18.51 -17.14
CA SER A 629 51.01 17.70 -18.20
C SER A 629 52.01 17.41 -19.31
N TYR A 630 51.95 16.21 -19.85
CA TYR A 630 52.70 15.76 -21.02
C TYR A 630 51.74 15.52 -22.19
N SER A 631 52.24 15.70 -23.41
CA SER A 631 51.55 15.33 -24.65
C SER A 631 52.19 14.09 -25.24
N THR A 632 51.37 13.25 -25.88
CA THR A 632 51.82 12.17 -26.77
C THR A 632 51.62 12.52 -28.24
N ASP A 633 50.92 13.60 -28.54
CA ASP A 633 50.69 14.08 -29.90
C ASP A 633 51.99 14.65 -30.47
N GLY A 634 52.51 14.03 -31.52
CA GLY A 634 53.79 14.39 -32.13
C GLY A 634 55.02 13.91 -31.36
N GLY A 635 54.87 13.00 -30.40
CA GLY A 635 55.94 12.47 -29.53
C GLY A 635 55.69 12.77 -28.05
N TYR A 636 56.43 12.09 -27.15
CA TYR A 636 56.32 12.31 -25.71
C TYR A 636 57.08 13.57 -25.30
N SER A 637 56.35 14.61 -24.90
CA SER A 637 56.93 15.91 -24.56
C SER A 637 56.17 16.56 -23.41
N LEU A 638 56.88 17.33 -22.57
CA LEU A 638 56.22 18.21 -21.59
C LEU A 638 55.36 19.20 -22.36
N SER A 639 54.07 19.30 -22.06
CA SER A 639 53.15 20.20 -22.78
C SER A 639 52.76 21.40 -21.94
N ARG A 640 52.63 21.22 -20.62
CA ARG A 640 52.26 22.28 -19.66
C ARG A 640 52.93 22.09 -18.31
N TYR A 641 53.33 23.20 -17.69
CA TYR A 641 53.80 23.25 -16.32
C TYR A 641 53.28 24.53 -15.66
N GLY A 642 52.70 24.43 -14.47
CA GLY A 642 52.23 25.58 -13.71
C GLY A 642 51.93 25.25 -12.26
N HIS A 643 51.43 26.24 -11.54
CA HIS A 643 51.07 26.12 -10.13
C HIS A 643 49.58 26.40 -9.93
N GLN A 644 48.95 25.68 -9.02
CA GLN A 644 47.54 25.84 -8.63
C GLN A 644 47.45 26.32 -7.18
N VAL A 645 46.51 27.22 -6.90
CA VAL A 645 46.14 27.63 -5.54
C VAL A 645 44.62 27.55 -5.42
N ASN A 646 44.12 26.56 -4.68
CA ASN A 646 42.69 26.33 -4.46
C ASN A 646 41.87 26.24 -5.77
N ASN A 647 42.30 25.35 -6.68
CA ASN A 647 41.70 25.17 -8.03
C ASN A 647 41.83 26.37 -8.99
N ARG A 648 42.72 27.33 -8.70
CA ARG A 648 42.98 28.51 -9.56
C ARG A 648 44.42 28.53 -10.03
N VAL A 649 44.63 28.87 -11.30
CA VAL A 649 45.97 28.94 -11.89
C VAL A 649 46.71 30.13 -11.28
N SER A 650 47.92 29.89 -10.77
CA SER A 650 48.68 30.86 -9.99
C SER A 650 50.07 31.08 -10.57
N GLY A 651 50.48 32.33 -10.67
CA GLY A 651 51.82 32.72 -11.12
C GLY A 651 52.17 32.27 -12.54
N PRO A 652 53.45 31.94 -12.82
CA PRO A 652 53.91 31.60 -14.16
C PRO A 652 53.45 30.20 -14.59
N HIS A 653 52.87 30.13 -15.78
CA HIS A 653 52.42 28.91 -16.42
C HIS A 653 53.06 28.81 -17.80
N TYR A 654 53.67 27.67 -18.06
CA TYR A 654 54.46 27.40 -19.25
C TYR A 654 53.68 26.43 -20.13
N SER A 655 53.68 26.68 -21.43
CA SER A 655 53.26 25.71 -22.44
C SER A 655 54.38 25.50 -23.44
N PHE A 656 54.46 24.30 -24.02
CA PHE A 656 55.56 23.90 -24.88
C PHE A 656 55.05 23.31 -26.19
N TYR A 657 55.86 23.41 -27.24
CA TYR A 657 55.68 22.68 -28.50
C TYR A 657 56.14 21.22 -28.38
N PRO A 658 55.70 20.32 -29.27
CA PRO A 658 56.15 18.92 -29.27
C PRO A 658 57.68 18.74 -29.37
N ASN A 659 58.39 19.71 -29.95
CA ASN A 659 59.85 19.72 -30.04
C ASN A 659 60.56 20.16 -28.73
N GLY A 660 59.80 20.41 -27.65
CA GLY A 660 60.32 20.81 -26.35
C GLY A 660 60.59 22.30 -26.18
N GLN A 661 60.43 23.11 -27.23
CA GLN A 661 60.61 24.55 -27.11
C GLN A 661 59.41 25.21 -26.43
N LEU A 662 59.69 26.28 -25.68
CA LEU A 662 58.65 27.06 -25.01
C LEU A 662 57.71 27.66 -26.08
N ARG A 663 56.40 27.47 -25.91
CA ARG A 663 55.35 28.02 -26.76
C ARG A 663 54.76 29.28 -26.15
N SER A 664 54.47 29.24 -24.85
CA SER A 664 54.02 30.41 -24.12
C SER A 664 54.44 30.39 -22.65
N LEU A 665 54.65 31.58 -22.10
CA LEU A 665 54.73 31.87 -20.68
C LEU A 665 53.58 32.83 -20.35
N TRP A 666 52.59 32.32 -19.61
CA TRP A 666 51.49 33.12 -19.11
C TRP A 666 51.66 33.35 -17.62
N ASN A 667 51.67 34.59 -17.18
CA ASN A 667 51.67 34.95 -15.76
C ASN A 667 50.23 35.23 -15.33
N TYR A 668 49.72 34.43 -14.41
CA TYR A 668 48.38 34.58 -13.85
C TYR A 668 48.39 35.53 -12.65
N CYS A 669 47.28 36.26 -12.47
CA CYS A 669 47.12 37.28 -11.45
C CYS A 669 47.11 36.71 -10.03
N GLN A 670 46.52 35.52 -9.86
CA GLN A 670 46.52 34.85 -8.57
C GLN A 670 47.94 34.54 -8.13
N GLN A 671 48.28 34.91 -6.89
CA GLN A 671 49.54 34.53 -6.24
C GLN A 671 49.30 33.63 -5.03
N GLU A 672 50.32 32.86 -4.65
CA GLU A 672 50.31 32.05 -3.43
C GLU A 672 50.42 32.96 -2.19
N GLY A 673 49.58 32.72 -1.18
CA GLY A 673 49.56 33.52 0.04
C GLY A 673 49.02 34.95 -0.14
N GLU A 674 48.37 35.24 -1.26
CA GLU A 674 47.79 36.55 -1.54
C GLU A 674 46.67 36.88 -0.54
N THR A 675 46.78 38.05 0.12
CA THR A 675 45.79 38.55 1.07
C THR A 675 45.30 39.94 0.71
N TRP A 676 44.05 40.26 1.03
CA TRP A 676 43.47 41.59 0.94
C TRP A 676 42.74 41.90 2.26
N ASN A 677 43.08 43.03 2.90
CA ASN A 677 42.58 43.40 4.23
C ASN A 677 42.80 42.32 5.32
N GLY A 678 43.90 41.57 5.24
CA GLY A 678 44.26 40.52 6.21
C GLY A 678 43.65 39.15 5.94
N GLU A 679 42.73 39.03 4.98
CA GLU A 679 42.09 37.76 4.60
C GLU A 679 42.65 37.21 3.28
N PRO A 680 42.70 35.88 3.08
CA PRO A 680 43.07 35.27 1.80
C PRO A 680 42.21 35.80 0.65
N TYR A 681 42.86 36.27 -0.41
CA TYR A 681 42.19 36.83 -1.58
C TYR A 681 42.27 35.89 -2.78
N PHE A 682 41.10 35.56 -3.34
CA PHE A 682 40.98 34.80 -4.57
C PHE A 682 40.37 35.69 -5.65
N TRP A 683 41.08 35.88 -6.75
CA TRP A 683 40.58 36.67 -7.89
C TRP A 683 39.28 36.06 -8.42
N ASP A 684 38.26 36.87 -8.70
CA ASP A 684 36.98 36.32 -9.20
C ASP A 684 37.19 35.52 -10.51
N ASN A 685 37.95 36.09 -11.43
CA ASN A 685 38.38 35.42 -12.65
C ASN A 685 39.61 34.51 -12.39
N ALA A 686 39.36 33.21 -12.27
CA ALA A 686 40.37 32.18 -11.98
C ALA A 686 41.51 32.07 -13.01
N ILE A 687 41.33 32.65 -14.20
CA ILE A 687 42.28 32.58 -15.32
C ILE A 687 42.78 33.97 -15.73
N ALA A 688 42.61 34.99 -14.88
CA ALA A 688 43.12 36.33 -15.15
C ALA A 688 44.66 36.32 -15.25
N ARG A 689 45.19 36.96 -16.29
CA ARG A 689 46.62 37.13 -16.55
C ARG A 689 47.09 38.53 -16.19
N CYS A 690 48.23 38.61 -15.54
CA CYS A 690 48.84 39.85 -15.06
C CYS A 690 50.35 39.87 -15.34
N GLY A 691 50.90 41.05 -15.58
CA GLY A 691 52.30 41.26 -15.93
C GLY A 691 52.64 40.80 -17.35
N ILE A 692 53.95 40.62 -17.58
CA ILE A 692 54.50 40.30 -18.90
C ILE A 692 54.22 38.85 -19.28
N GLN A 693 53.43 38.67 -20.33
CA GLN A 693 53.20 37.42 -21.05
C GLN A 693 54.20 37.30 -22.21
N ARG A 694 54.57 36.08 -22.58
CA ARG A 694 55.41 35.81 -23.75
C ARG A 694 54.89 34.65 -24.57
N GLU A 695 54.96 34.81 -25.88
CA GLU A 695 54.69 33.77 -26.86
C GLU A 695 55.89 33.63 -27.80
N TYR A 696 56.10 32.42 -28.29
CA TYR A 696 57.26 32.05 -29.05
C TYR A 696 56.83 31.24 -30.29
N PHE A 697 57.61 31.33 -31.35
CA PHE A 697 57.51 30.41 -32.48
C PHE A 697 58.10 29.04 -32.12
N ASP A 698 57.82 28.03 -32.94
CA ASP A 698 58.34 26.67 -32.80
C ASP A 698 59.85 26.54 -33.12
N ASN A 699 60.51 27.64 -33.47
CA ASN A 699 61.96 27.77 -33.59
C ASN A 699 62.62 28.47 -32.36
N GLY A 700 61.81 28.91 -31.40
CA GLY A 700 62.24 29.48 -30.12
C GLY A 700 62.39 31.00 -30.15
N ALA A 701 62.22 31.64 -31.31
CA ALA A 701 62.17 33.09 -31.41
C ALA A 701 60.89 33.64 -30.76
N VAL A 702 60.99 34.81 -30.13
CA VAL A 702 59.83 35.48 -29.52
C VAL A 702 58.85 35.90 -30.61
N SER A 703 57.60 35.45 -30.52
CA SER A 703 56.51 35.85 -31.41
C SER A 703 55.78 37.07 -30.86
N CYS A 704 55.52 37.12 -29.55
CA CYS A 704 54.82 38.24 -28.92
C CYS A 704 55.28 38.42 -27.45
N ILE A 705 55.35 39.68 -27.01
CA ILE A 705 55.46 40.08 -25.61
C ILE A 705 54.27 40.98 -25.33
N GLU A 706 53.51 40.66 -24.29
CA GLU A 706 52.28 41.39 -23.95
C GLU A 706 52.23 41.62 -22.45
N ASP A 707 52.22 42.87 -21.99
CA ASP A 707 51.97 43.20 -20.60
C ASP A 707 50.47 43.30 -20.36
N LEU A 708 49.94 42.50 -19.43
CA LEU A 708 48.52 42.44 -19.11
C LEU A 708 48.25 42.91 -17.68
N ASP A 709 47.09 43.49 -17.46
CA ASP A 709 46.54 43.73 -16.12
C ASP A 709 45.11 43.18 -16.07
N SER A 710 44.91 42.08 -15.36
CA SER A 710 43.62 41.37 -15.28
C SER A 710 43.03 41.00 -16.65
N ASN A 711 43.86 40.44 -17.54
CA ASN A 711 43.60 40.14 -18.97
C ASN A 711 43.52 41.34 -19.92
N TYR A 712 43.56 42.58 -19.44
CA TYR A 712 43.53 43.76 -20.31
C TYR A 712 44.94 44.15 -20.74
N ALA A 713 45.13 44.31 -22.03
CA ALA A 713 46.44 44.65 -22.58
C ALA A 713 46.84 46.07 -22.17
N VAL A 714 48.05 46.19 -21.63
CA VAL A 714 48.70 47.45 -21.28
C VAL A 714 49.62 47.86 -22.44
N ASP A 715 50.55 46.97 -22.78
CA ASP A 715 51.45 47.11 -23.92
C ASP A 715 51.59 45.75 -24.63
N LYS A 716 51.78 45.76 -25.94
CA LYS A 716 51.98 44.54 -26.75
C LYS A 716 52.98 44.80 -27.85
N VAL A 717 53.92 43.89 -28.06
CA VAL A 717 54.82 43.91 -29.22
C VAL A 717 54.93 42.49 -29.78
N CYS A 718 54.61 42.33 -31.05
CA CYS A 718 54.65 41.08 -31.77
C CYS A 718 55.57 41.18 -32.99
N TYR A 719 56.27 40.08 -33.25
CA TYR A 719 57.25 39.93 -34.31
C TYR A 719 56.79 38.89 -35.35
N ASP A 720 57.30 38.97 -36.57
CA ASP A 720 57.19 37.92 -37.57
C ASP A 720 58.26 36.84 -37.36
N MET A 721 58.19 35.75 -38.13
CA MET A 721 59.14 34.62 -38.04
C MET A 721 60.60 35.01 -38.35
N ASN A 722 60.84 36.17 -38.97
CA ASN A 722 62.17 36.69 -39.28
C ASN A 722 62.67 37.66 -38.19
N GLY A 723 61.92 37.85 -37.10
CA GLY A 723 62.27 38.74 -35.99
C GLY A 723 62.00 40.22 -36.25
N LYS A 724 61.25 40.57 -37.31
CA LYS A 724 60.84 41.96 -37.56
C LYS A 724 59.53 42.25 -36.86
N ILE A 725 59.34 43.48 -36.37
CA ILE A 725 58.08 43.89 -35.74
C ILE A 725 56.94 43.73 -36.77
N ALA A 726 55.85 43.11 -36.34
CA ALA A 726 54.64 42.87 -37.12
C ALA A 726 53.45 43.69 -36.61
N ASN A 727 53.32 43.82 -35.29
CA ASN A 727 52.26 44.60 -34.65
C ASN A 727 52.71 45.05 -33.26
N GLU A 728 52.36 46.26 -32.85
CA GLU A 728 52.52 46.73 -31.48
C GLU A 728 51.29 47.51 -31.01
N MET A 729 51.01 47.46 -29.72
CA MET A 729 50.08 48.32 -29.02
C MET A 729 50.86 49.01 -27.90
N LEU A 730 50.94 50.32 -27.94
CA LEU A 730 51.72 51.10 -27.00
C LEU A 730 50.81 52.05 -26.23
N ARG A 731 50.92 52.04 -24.90
CA ARG A 731 50.21 52.95 -24.02
C ARG A 731 50.76 54.36 -24.16
N ILE A 732 49.87 55.31 -24.37
CA ILE A 732 50.18 56.75 -24.41
C ILE A 732 49.97 57.34 -23.01
N ASP A 733 48.82 57.06 -22.40
CA ASP A 733 48.45 57.52 -21.06
C ASP A 733 47.52 56.51 -20.36
N GLU A 734 46.84 56.91 -19.29
CA GLU A 734 45.99 56.00 -18.53
C GLU A 734 44.86 55.37 -19.33
N GLN A 735 44.30 56.08 -20.31
CA GLN A 735 43.09 55.72 -21.05
C GLN A 735 43.32 55.54 -22.55
N HIS A 736 44.49 55.88 -23.09
CA HIS A 736 44.75 55.84 -24.53
C HIS A 736 45.93 54.93 -24.90
N VAL A 737 45.77 54.21 -26.01
CA VAL A 737 46.79 53.38 -26.66
C VAL A 737 46.90 53.73 -28.15
N ILE A 738 48.02 53.34 -28.76
CA ILE A 738 48.19 53.34 -30.21
C ILE A 738 48.58 51.95 -30.70
N HIS A 739 47.80 51.43 -31.64
CA HIS A 739 48.09 50.18 -32.34
C HIS A 739 48.85 50.50 -33.62
N LYS A 740 50.02 49.90 -33.84
CA LYS A 740 50.75 50.03 -35.10
C LYS A 740 50.95 48.68 -35.75
N ARG A 741 50.66 48.57 -37.05
CA ARG A 741 50.85 47.35 -37.84
C ARG A 741 51.98 47.56 -38.84
N TYR A 742 52.72 46.50 -39.11
CA TYR A 742 53.89 46.48 -39.97
C TYR A 742 53.79 45.32 -40.97
N ILE A 743 54.32 45.54 -42.17
CA ILE A 743 54.49 44.49 -43.19
C ILE A 743 56.00 44.38 -43.45
N ASN A 744 56.60 43.22 -43.17
CA ASN A 744 58.04 42.96 -43.31
C ASN A 744 58.94 43.98 -42.56
N GLY A 745 58.49 44.44 -41.38
CA GLY A 745 59.17 45.45 -40.55
C GLY A 745 58.97 46.91 -40.98
N VAL A 746 58.16 47.17 -42.02
CA VAL A 746 57.85 48.52 -42.48
C VAL A 746 56.45 48.90 -42.01
N ILE A 747 56.31 50.07 -41.39
CA ILE A 747 55.02 50.54 -40.86
C ILE A 747 53.96 50.61 -41.98
N TYR A 748 52.78 50.10 -41.68
CA TYR A 748 51.63 50.00 -42.59
C TYR A 748 50.43 50.79 -42.07
N SER A 749 50.15 50.77 -40.76
CA SER A 749 49.06 51.56 -40.20
C SER A 749 49.29 51.92 -38.73
N GLU A 750 48.72 53.04 -38.29
CA GLU A 750 48.56 53.43 -36.88
C GLU A 750 47.07 53.64 -36.59
N GLU A 751 46.54 53.04 -35.52
CA GLU A 751 45.15 53.17 -35.09
C GLU A 751 45.11 53.58 -33.60
N PRO A 752 44.37 54.64 -33.21
CA PRO A 752 44.18 54.97 -31.80
C PRO A 752 43.22 53.96 -31.15
N GLY A 753 43.46 53.64 -29.88
CA GLY A 753 42.52 52.94 -29.01
C GLY A 753 42.33 53.72 -27.71
N PHE A 754 41.19 53.54 -27.05
CA PHE A 754 40.90 54.18 -25.77
C PHE A 754 40.10 53.24 -24.86
N ALA A 755 40.03 53.60 -23.57
CA ALA A 755 39.31 52.83 -22.56
C ALA A 755 37.82 53.20 -22.52
N ASP A 756 36.94 52.24 -22.85
CA ASP A 756 35.48 52.45 -22.78
C ASP A 756 34.97 52.50 -21.32
N TYR A 757 35.61 51.75 -20.42
CA TYR A 757 35.29 51.75 -19.00
C TYR A 757 36.47 51.28 -18.15
N SER A 758 36.35 51.46 -16.83
CA SER A 758 37.35 51.01 -15.86
C SER A 758 36.67 50.39 -14.66
N HIS A 759 37.37 49.48 -13.98
CA HIS A 759 36.92 48.92 -12.70
C HIS A 759 38.05 49.01 -11.67
N ILE A 760 37.70 48.95 -10.39
CA ILE A 760 38.68 48.99 -9.31
C ILE A 760 38.84 47.57 -8.76
N THR A 761 40.06 47.05 -8.82
CA THR A 761 40.44 45.77 -8.22
C THR A 761 41.57 46.03 -7.25
N LYS A 762 41.39 45.62 -5.98
CA LYS A 762 42.36 45.86 -4.90
C LYS A 762 42.79 47.33 -4.74
N GLY A 763 41.85 48.26 -4.90
CA GLY A 763 42.12 49.71 -4.84
C GLY A 763 42.87 50.28 -6.05
N ARG A 764 43.30 49.44 -6.99
CA ARG A 764 43.91 49.83 -8.27
C ARG A 764 42.83 49.93 -9.34
N LYS A 765 42.85 51.02 -10.11
CA LYS A 765 41.93 51.23 -11.24
C LYS A 765 42.50 50.54 -12.50
N ILE A 766 41.74 49.61 -13.06
CA ILE A 766 42.06 48.83 -14.26
C ILE A 766 41.20 49.35 -15.42
N TYR A 767 41.84 49.73 -16.52
CA TYR A 767 41.20 50.29 -17.72
C TYR A 767 41.05 49.23 -18.81
N HIS A 768 39.88 49.18 -19.45
CA HIS A 768 39.57 48.23 -20.51
C HIS A 768 39.90 48.86 -21.86
N LEU A 769 41.14 48.66 -22.30
CA LEU A 769 41.65 49.21 -23.56
C LEU A 769 41.26 48.28 -24.71
N GLU A 770 40.32 48.69 -25.56
CA GLU A 770 39.92 47.97 -26.77
C GLU A 770 40.36 48.75 -28.03
N ASN A 771 40.00 48.26 -29.23
CA ASN A 771 40.16 49.01 -30.49
C ASN A 771 38.81 49.59 -30.96
N PRO A 772 38.20 50.59 -30.29
CA PRO A 772 37.06 51.27 -30.86
C PRO A 772 37.58 52.35 -31.80
N LYS A 773 37.24 52.25 -33.09
CA LYS A 773 37.44 53.32 -34.09
C LYS A 773 36.53 54.53 -33.84
N THR A 774 36.40 54.97 -32.59
CA THR A 774 35.46 56.03 -32.25
C THR A 774 36.15 57.37 -32.11
N HIS A 775 37.37 57.48 -31.56
CA HIS A 775 38.09 58.76 -31.39
C HIS A 775 39.57 58.66 -31.81
N GLY A 776 40.05 59.66 -32.57
CA GLY A 776 41.48 59.87 -32.84
C GLY A 776 41.88 59.79 -34.33
N VAL A 777 43.19 59.77 -34.60
CA VAL A 777 43.75 59.82 -35.96
C VAL A 777 44.26 58.45 -36.39
N TYR A 778 43.56 57.80 -37.31
CA TYR A 778 44.06 56.65 -38.04
C TYR A 778 45.07 57.11 -39.09
N LYS A 779 46.18 56.40 -39.25
CA LYS A 779 47.18 56.68 -40.29
C LYS A 779 47.47 55.42 -41.08
N SER A 780 47.57 55.55 -42.40
CA SER A 780 47.95 54.49 -43.32
C SER A 780 49.24 54.86 -44.03
N TYR A 781 50.10 53.87 -44.24
CA TYR A 781 51.43 54.04 -44.78
C TYR A 781 51.61 53.10 -45.98
N LYS A 782 52.26 53.61 -47.03
CA LYS A 782 52.66 52.84 -48.20
C LYS A 782 54.18 52.85 -48.29
N ASN A 783 54.79 51.67 -48.18
CA ASN A 783 56.25 51.50 -48.12
C ASN A 783 56.91 52.37 -47.02
N GLY A 784 56.25 52.53 -45.87
CA GLY A 784 56.76 53.29 -44.72
C GLY A 784 56.60 54.80 -44.82
N LYS A 785 56.04 55.31 -45.93
CA LYS A 785 55.69 56.73 -46.08
C LYS A 785 54.19 56.91 -45.81
N LEU A 786 53.85 57.96 -45.07
CA LEU A 786 52.45 58.30 -44.77
C LEU A 786 51.69 58.52 -46.08
N GLU A 787 50.64 57.73 -46.30
CA GLU A 787 49.80 57.80 -47.50
C GLU A 787 48.54 58.61 -47.21
N TYR A 788 47.87 58.33 -46.08
CA TYR A 788 46.75 59.13 -45.62
C TYR A 788 46.52 59.06 -44.11
N GLU A 789 45.89 60.10 -43.57
CA GLU A 789 45.37 60.15 -42.21
C GLU A 789 43.84 60.31 -42.24
N LYS A 790 43.15 59.64 -41.34
CA LYS A 790 41.70 59.69 -41.20
C LYS A 790 41.33 59.96 -39.74
N ILE A 791 40.66 61.08 -39.50
CA ILE A 791 40.27 61.50 -38.14
C ILE A 791 38.86 61.00 -37.86
N TYR A 792 38.73 60.28 -36.76
CA TYR A 792 37.49 59.73 -36.24
C TYR A 792 37.04 60.54 -35.01
N ASP A 793 35.76 60.90 -34.98
CA ASP A 793 35.08 61.50 -33.83
C ASP A 793 33.73 60.78 -33.61
N MET A 794 33.50 60.27 -32.40
CA MET A 794 32.39 59.37 -32.04
C MET A 794 32.01 58.32 -33.10
N GLY A 795 32.99 57.71 -33.78
CA GLY A 795 32.77 56.65 -34.79
C GLY A 795 32.41 57.17 -36.19
N LYS A 796 32.28 58.48 -36.37
CA LYS A 796 32.14 59.12 -37.68
C LYS A 796 33.50 59.56 -38.21
N ALA A 797 33.76 59.23 -39.47
CA ALA A 797 34.95 59.63 -40.17
C ALA A 797 34.78 61.04 -40.74
N GLY A 798 35.32 62.06 -40.07
CA GLY A 798 35.06 63.45 -40.46
C GLY A 798 36.12 64.08 -41.36
N CYS A 799 37.40 63.68 -41.27
CA CYS A 799 38.47 64.24 -42.11
C CYS A 799 39.37 63.15 -42.69
N LEU A 800 39.66 63.26 -43.99
CA LEU A 800 40.74 62.52 -44.66
C LEU A 800 41.84 63.51 -45.07
N LYS A 801 43.11 63.12 -44.97
CA LYS A 801 44.24 63.87 -45.53
C LYS A 801 45.12 62.89 -46.30
N LYS A 802 45.43 63.15 -47.58
CA LYS A 802 46.34 62.32 -48.39
C LYS A 802 47.66 63.03 -48.65
N TYR A 803 48.73 62.25 -48.76
CA TYR A 803 50.10 62.73 -48.92
C TYR A 803 50.74 62.12 -50.18
N ASP A 804 51.58 62.90 -50.86
CA ASP A 804 52.35 62.42 -52.01
C ASP A 804 53.63 61.66 -51.58
N ALA A 805 54.36 61.12 -52.55
CA ALA A 805 55.58 60.34 -52.30
C ALA A 805 56.73 61.13 -51.62
N ASN A 806 56.63 62.46 -51.58
CA ASN A 806 57.58 63.36 -50.91
C ASN A 806 57.08 63.82 -49.54
N GLY A 807 55.94 63.31 -49.07
CA GLY A 807 55.33 63.66 -47.78
C GLY A 807 54.59 64.99 -47.80
N LYS A 808 54.35 65.59 -48.97
CA LYS A 808 53.58 66.82 -49.09
C LYS A 808 52.10 66.49 -49.20
N GLN A 809 51.26 67.17 -48.41
CA GLN A 809 49.81 67.00 -48.46
C GLN A 809 49.28 67.35 -49.86
N THR A 810 48.50 66.45 -50.46
CA THR A 810 47.91 66.65 -51.78
C THR A 810 46.63 67.50 -51.69
N PRO A 811 46.34 68.35 -52.69
CA PRO A 811 45.11 69.18 -52.68
C PRO A 811 43.81 68.37 -52.74
N GLU A 812 43.85 67.13 -53.22
CA GLU A 812 42.67 66.39 -53.69
C GLU A 812 41.80 65.73 -52.61
N THR A 813 42.05 65.87 -51.30
CA THR A 813 41.19 65.21 -50.29
C THR A 813 41.13 65.87 -48.93
N ALA A 814 41.42 67.17 -48.78
CA ALA A 814 41.13 67.87 -47.53
C ALA A 814 39.62 68.17 -47.39
N SER A 815 38.76 67.14 -47.38
CA SER A 815 37.35 67.30 -47.02
C SER A 815 37.19 66.95 -45.54
N CYS A 816 37.06 67.98 -44.72
CA CYS A 816 36.64 67.87 -43.34
C CYS A 816 35.14 68.16 -43.27
N GLN A 817 34.32 67.14 -43.00
CA GLN A 817 32.93 67.27 -42.61
C GLN A 817 32.75 66.44 -41.33
N PHE A 818 32.92 67.08 -40.18
CA PHE A 818 32.52 66.49 -38.91
C PHE A 818 31.01 66.72 -38.68
#